data_AF-A0A8J2XT37-F1
#
_entry.id   AF-A0A8J2XT37-F1
#
_cell.length_a   1.000
_cell.length_b   1.000
_cell.length_c   1.000
_cell.angle_alpha   90.00
_cell.angle_beta   90.00
_cell.angle_gamma   90.00
#
_symmetry.space_group_name_H-M   'P 1'
#
loop_
_entity.id
_entity.type
_entity.pdbx_description
1 polymer ?
#
loop_
_entity_poly.entity_id
_entity_poly.type
_entity_poly.pdbx_seq_one_letter_code
_entity_poly.pdbx_strand_id
1 'polypeptide(L)'
;MKPLASILFWPVLACTVGVLLLQLKDQAVLRTNTAPYGIVSLEIGSYAKDSAIIASWKPLVPDIPADDFCEVKTQRQTLLQVAHSDVMWDYALIVAYTALFVIVLAILGKEAGTRGTEVLIILAVVAGLCDGIEKAGLLHFIGGTGTPGWARLTQTAAVTRAVILLALTLYILYVLIFKHGALQWLSGYIHTKALQLFRYRIILLGVIFFSAPIWIMDQGQDLLINTNAEDIGVALFIGVVIVTALLNWWLAKLFFEKEYCPPFWPMKEPGLEDASQLASEKKVSRFLGVCTIIIPGVAILNALAAVRMHYWLDQFSPLAWLAGLLIIFFVLARQNVAERSYARLQQWWGPIAAKWLVIVLLLLLVFGLPAFFRFFFIPHNRESPQSLNFLFFDLVLIALAFYIFVSVRTLAFDRKGLLGEGFGMVILPAATLMALAFILYNVFPFTAEYATGCFLSLPVLLSGIVFYTLMITLIQRAGIFKKINFLLFIIVGWFLIVAAGSNNYHTVHRIPVTTPPAPRLQDYFKQWVLQRQEEIRSAPGIYPVFLVNSYGGGIRAAAFTNFALSYMDDSLLRRDSMTGRPWRSFEHYVFSLSGASGGAIGSAIQCAWRATHPDSLRDGGGHYCNPYADYQQRIETFYRHDFLTPVLSSIIGRDVWSSVVADGWASMNGVLWSDRAAIQEELWARYGRKDMGLNLDSEFNAIWDPARAGRNAYDVPLLFANTLNVDDGLKGICAPVTLEVADFPQTIQVRDLLHSPGAGARKGGDAPESISLMTGAFLSARFPYISPSGKMGPAYHFIDGGLKDNSAASTSAGIFFALARYIAITLAEKQDAGYDSLLGKIRIYFVSISNTATSTLQLPPANNRQVVHNPFEPLNPIVGIMNSACNGSAMEADSVLRSRFAGNPVFAGLYGGYFSVWPNTFCINAGTDSAYCPLAPLGWQISLPSLKRLEAGFAYDKLRENPEGILRILNVVPR
;
A
#
# COMPACT_ATOMS: atom_id res chain seq x y z
N MET A 1 -27.26 36.40 -24.06
CA MET A 1 -26.13 36.24 -23.11
C MET A 1 -26.39 35.23 -21.99
N LYS A 2 -27.52 35.26 -21.25
CA LYS A 2 -27.81 34.28 -20.17
C LYS A 2 -27.59 32.79 -20.50
N PRO A 3 -28.13 32.23 -21.61
CA PRO A 3 -27.89 30.83 -21.93
C PRO A 3 -26.41 30.57 -22.18
N LEU A 4 -25.73 31.46 -22.93
CA LEU A 4 -24.30 31.34 -23.22
C LEU A 4 -23.45 31.41 -21.94
N ALA A 5 -23.70 32.36 -21.04
CA ALA A 5 -22.97 32.49 -19.78
C ALA A 5 -23.18 31.28 -18.86
N SER A 6 -24.41 30.74 -18.79
CA SER A 6 -24.70 29.51 -18.04
C SER A 6 -24.05 28.25 -18.64
N ILE A 7 -23.84 28.24 -19.96
CA ILE A 7 -23.15 27.17 -20.69
C ILE A 7 -21.63 27.26 -20.47
N LEU A 8 -21.07 28.47 -20.50
CA LEU A 8 -19.63 28.73 -20.37
C LEU A 8 -19.12 28.68 -18.92
N PHE A 9 -19.97 28.90 -17.92
CA PHE A 9 -19.57 28.92 -16.51
C PHE A 9 -18.83 27.63 -16.08
N TRP A 10 -19.40 26.46 -16.35
CA TRP A 10 -18.82 25.18 -15.91
C TRP A 10 -17.49 24.85 -16.62
N PRO A 11 -17.34 25.00 -17.95
CA PRO A 11 -16.05 24.85 -18.63
C PRO A 11 -14.97 25.80 -18.11
N VAL A 12 -15.30 27.07 -17.89
CA VAL A 12 -14.32 28.07 -17.41
C VAL A 12 -13.93 27.81 -15.96
N LEU A 13 -14.88 27.43 -15.10
CA LEU A 13 -14.59 27.00 -13.73
C LEU A 13 -13.68 25.77 -13.71
N ALA A 14 -13.97 24.76 -14.54
CA ALA A 14 -13.15 23.56 -14.66
C ALA A 14 -11.73 23.88 -15.11
N CYS A 15 -11.58 24.75 -16.10
CA CYS A 15 -10.28 25.23 -16.57
C CYS A 15 -9.52 25.98 -15.46
N THR A 16 -10.19 26.87 -14.74
CA THR A 16 -9.59 27.63 -13.62
C THR A 16 -9.06 26.70 -12.52
N VAL A 17 -9.88 25.72 -12.10
CA VAL A 17 -9.48 24.73 -11.08
C VAL A 17 -8.36 23.84 -11.61
N GLY A 18 -8.40 23.44 -12.87
CA GLY A 18 -7.36 22.62 -13.49
C GLY A 18 -6.00 23.31 -13.51
N VAL A 19 -5.94 24.58 -13.90
CA VAL A 19 -4.68 25.36 -13.88
C VAL A 19 -4.20 25.57 -12.44
N LEU A 20 -5.11 25.88 -11.50
CA LEU A 20 -4.75 26.05 -10.09
C LEU A 20 -4.13 24.78 -9.49
N LEU A 21 -4.68 23.60 -9.80
CA LEU A 21 -4.15 22.33 -9.33
C LEU A 21 -2.78 21.99 -9.92
N LEU A 22 -2.53 22.38 -11.17
CA LEU A 22 -1.21 22.23 -11.80
C LEU A 22 -0.14 23.06 -11.06
N GLN A 23 -0.44 24.31 -10.72
CA GLN A 23 0.49 25.19 -10.01
C GLN A 23 0.82 24.72 -8.60
N LEU A 24 -0.15 24.13 -7.88
CA LEU A 24 0.10 23.59 -6.55
C LEU A 24 1.08 22.40 -6.56
N LYS A 25 1.25 21.70 -7.69
CA LYS A 25 2.19 20.57 -7.84
C LYS A 25 3.64 21.07 -7.87
N ASP A 26 3.93 22.10 -8.65
CA ASP A 26 5.30 22.56 -8.92
C ASP A 26 5.92 23.33 -7.74
N GLN A 27 5.07 23.93 -6.87
CA GLN A 27 5.53 24.64 -5.67
C GLN A 27 6.30 23.77 -4.67
N ALA A 28 6.08 22.44 -4.65
CA ALA A 28 6.80 21.56 -3.74
C ALA A 28 8.31 21.51 -4.04
N VAL A 29 8.69 21.59 -5.33
CA VAL A 29 10.09 21.53 -5.79
C VAL A 29 10.84 22.81 -5.43
N LEU A 30 10.14 23.94 -5.37
CA LEU A 30 10.72 25.27 -5.10
C LEU A 30 11.00 25.52 -3.60
N ARG A 31 10.57 24.64 -2.69
CA ARG A 31 10.74 24.82 -1.24
C ARG A 31 12.20 24.63 -0.80
N THR A 32 12.77 25.68 -0.22
CA THR A 32 14.13 25.69 0.35
C THR A 32 14.12 26.33 1.74
N ASN A 33 15.24 26.27 2.47
CA ASN A 33 15.37 26.96 3.76
C ASN A 33 15.15 28.48 3.66
N THR A 34 15.51 29.07 2.50
CA THR A 34 15.33 30.49 2.19
C THR A 34 13.94 30.80 1.63
N ALA A 35 13.26 29.82 1.03
CA ALA A 35 11.91 29.90 0.50
C ALA A 35 11.03 28.76 1.04
N PRO A 36 10.61 28.80 2.32
CA PRO A 36 9.90 27.68 2.96
C PRO A 36 8.56 27.34 2.29
N TYR A 37 7.96 28.30 1.59
CA TYR A 37 6.72 28.13 0.84
C TYR A 37 6.93 27.83 -0.65
N GLY A 38 8.16 27.89 -1.15
CA GLY A 38 8.48 27.70 -2.57
C GLY A 38 8.01 28.85 -3.47
N ILE A 39 7.81 30.04 -2.91
CA ILE A 39 7.25 31.20 -3.61
C ILE A 39 8.24 32.37 -3.53
N VAL A 40 8.49 33.01 -4.67
CA VAL A 40 9.07 34.37 -4.75
C VAL A 40 7.92 35.34 -4.92
N SER A 41 7.66 36.16 -3.91
CA SER A 41 6.57 37.14 -3.93
C SER A 41 7.12 38.54 -3.72
N LEU A 42 7.20 39.29 -4.82
CA LEU A 42 7.54 40.73 -4.80
C LEU A 42 6.43 41.59 -4.17
N GLU A 43 5.30 40.98 -3.78
CA GLU A 43 4.15 41.65 -3.18
C GLU A 43 4.31 41.81 -1.66
N ILE A 44 4.78 40.74 -1.01
CA ILE A 44 4.93 40.61 0.45
C ILE A 44 6.42 40.66 0.85
N GLY A 45 7.31 40.36 -0.09
CA GLY A 45 8.76 40.36 0.08
C GLY A 45 9.41 41.73 0.00
N SER A 46 10.69 41.78 0.35
CA SER A 46 11.56 42.91 0.04
C SER A 46 12.50 42.49 -1.09
N TYR A 47 12.89 43.43 -1.94
CA TYR A 47 13.85 43.19 -3.04
C TYR A 47 15.09 42.39 -2.57
N ALA A 48 15.59 42.68 -1.36
CA ALA A 48 16.73 41.97 -0.77
C ALA A 48 16.40 40.51 -0.42
N LYS A 49 15.23 40.24 0.18
CA LYS A 49 14.79 38.89 0.54
C LYS A 49 14.54 38.04 -0.71
N ASP A 50 13.87 38.60 -1.71
CA ASP A 50 13.52 37.87 -2.94
C ASP A 50 14.76 37.61 -3.81
N SER A 51 15.70 38.57 -3.83
CA SER A 51 17.01 38.37 -4.45
C SER A 51 17.81 37.26 -3.75
N ALA A 52 17.71 37.13 -2.42
CA ALA A 52 18.36 36.06 -1.67
C ALA A 52 17.75 34.69 -1.97
N ILE A 53 16.42 34.61 -2.16
CA ILE A 53 15.75 33.38 -2.62
C ILE A 53 16.26 32.97 -4.00
N ILE A 54 16.25 33.88 -4.97
CA ILE A 54 16.73 33.60 -6.33
C ILE A 54 18.21 33.22 -6.33
N ALA A 55 19.03 33.93 -5.54
CA ALA A 55 20.44 33.60 -5.38
C ALA A 55 20.64 32.20 -4.80
N SER A 56 19.76 31.77 -3.87
CA SER A 56 19.79 30.40 -3.34
C SER A 56 19.34 29.34 -4.34
N TRP A 57 18.51 29.70 -5.33
CA TRP A 57 18.06 28.80 -6.40
C TRP A 57 19.07 28.65 -7.55
N LYS A 58 19.95 29.64 -7.77
CA LYS A 58 20.99 29.60 -8.82
C LYS A 58 21.94 28.40 -8.75
N PRO A 59 22.52 28.03 -7.59
CA PRO A 59 23.45 26.91 -7.48
C PRO A 59 22.74 25.56 -7.33
N LEU A 60 21.45 25.54 -7.00
CA LEU A 60 20.68 24.33 -6.80
C LEU A 60 20.20 23.80 -8.15
N VAL A 61 20.94 22.82 -8.67
CA VAL A 61 20.38 21.83 -9.59
C VAL A 61 19.85 20.73 -8.67
N PRO A 62 18.56 20.72 -8.32
CA PRO A 62 18.01 19.54 -7.68
C PRO A 62 18.31 18.37 -8.62
N ASP A 63 18.90 17.30 -8.09
CA ASP A 63 18.70 15.99 -8.68
C ASP A 63 17.21 15.72 -8.53
N ILE A 64 16.41 16.24 -9.46
CA ILE A 64 15.04 15.78 -9.65
C ILE A 64 15.25 14.28 -9.89
N PRO A 65 14.82 13.41 -8.94
CA PRO A 65 14.95 11.99 -9.17
C PRO A 65 14.31 11.72 -10.52
N ALA A 66 15.05 11.09 -11.43
CA ALA A 66 14.56 10.85 -12.78
C ALA A 66 13.12 10.30 -12.69
N ASP A 67 12.23 10.87 -13.49
CA ASP A 67 10.80 10.49 -13.48
C ASP A 67 10.62 8.98 -13.75
N ASP A 68 11.61 8.38 -14.42
CA ASP A 68 11.83 6.94 -14.49
C ASP A 68 13.13 6.57 -13.73
N PHE A 69 13.05 5.63 -12.78
CA PHE A 69 14.24 5.05 -12.11
C PHE A 69 15.28 4.50 -13.11
N CYS A 70 14.86 4.24 -14.35
CA CYS A 70 15.62 3.56 -15.37
C CYS A 70 16.11 4.43 -16.52
N GLU A 71 15.53 5.61 -16.68
CA GLU A 71 16.13 6.63 -17.54
C GLU A 71 17.06 7.49 -16.70
N VAL A 72 18.37 7.25 -16.81
CA VAL A 72 19.40 8.18 -16.31
C VAL A 72 19.47 9.43 -17.21
N LYS A 73 18.32 10.03 -17.51
CA LYS A 73 18.26 11.42 -17.96
C LYS A 73 17.87 12.24 -16.74
N THR A 74 18.85 12.52 -15.89
CA THR A 74 18.78 13.71 -15.06
C THR A 74 18.68 14.90 -15.99
N GLN A 75 17.46 15.30 -16.34
CA GLN A 75 17.25 16.59 -16.96
C GLN A 75 17.58 17.60 -15.86
N ARG A 76 18.80 18.13 -15.89
CA ARG A 76 19.26 19.16 -14.96
C ARG A 76 18.45 20.43 -15.20
N GLN A 77 17.24 20.48 -14.65
CA GLN A 77 16.47 21.70 -14.59
C GLN A 77 16.94 22.48 -13.36
N THR A 78 17.38 23.72 -13.57
CA THR A 78 17.66 24.61 -12.45
C THR A 78 16.33 24.99 -11.78
N LEU A 79 16.31 25.22 -10.46
CA LEU A 79 15.09 25.69 -9.78
C LEU A 79 14.52 26.97 -10.42
N LEU A 80 15.38 27.78 -11.05
CA LEU A 80 15.01 28.94 -11.86
C LEU A 80 14.17 28.59 -13.09
N GLN A 81 14.48 27.50 -13.78
CA GLN A 81 13.68 27.03 -14.93
C GLN A 81 12.31 26.54 -14.48
N VAL A 82 12.26 25.81 -13.36
CA VAL A 82 10.99 25.38 -12.74
C VAL A 82 10.16 26.58 -12.33
N ALA A 83 10.75 27.55 -11.64
CA ALA A 83 10.08 28.79 -11.24
C ALA A 83 9.61 29.62 -12.45
N HIS A 84 10.41 29.69 -13.51
CA HIS A 84 10.02 30.35 -14.75
C HIS A 84 8.81 29.66 -15.39
N SER A 85 8.80 28.33 -15.44
CA SER A 85 7.67 27.54 -15.96
C SER A 85 6.40 27.76 -15.14
N ASP A 86 6.51 27.77 -13.80
CA ASP A 86 5.39 28.01 -12.88
C ASP A 86 4.75 29.40 -13.11
N VAL A 87 5.59 30.43 -13.27
CA VAL A 87 5.11 31.79 -13.60
C VAL A 87 4.51 31.89 -15.02
N MET A 88 4.93 31.05 -15.96
CA MET A 88 4.27 30.99 -17.27
C MET A 88 2.86 30.39 -17.17
N TRP A 89 2.66 29.40 -16.29
CA TRP A 89 1.32 28.84 -16.02
C TRP A 89 0.39 29.84 -15.31
N ASP A 90 0.94 30.81 -14.55
CA ASP A 90 0.13 31.89 -13.95
C ASP A 90 -0.65 32.67 -15.02
N TYR A 91 -0.10 32.90 -16.21
CA TYR A 91 -0.85 33.58 -17.29
C TYR A 91 -2.10 32.82 -17.73
N ALA A 92 -2.03 31.49 -17.77
CA ALA A 92 -3.20 30.66 -18.07
C ALA A 92 -4.24 30.78 -16.95
N LEU A 93 -3.79 30.81 -15.68
CA LEU A 93 -4.69 31.01 -14.54
C LEU A 93 -5.35 32.39 -14.59
N ILE A 94 -4.58 33.43 -14.92
CA ILE A 94 -5.06 34.82 -15.07
C ILE A 94 -6.19 34.91 -16.09
N VAL A 95 -5.99 34.35 -17.27
CA VAL A 95 -7.02 34.33 -18.31
C VAL A 95 -8.26 33.56 -17.83
N ALA A 96 -8.06 32.41 -17.20
CA ALA A 96 -9.16 31.56 -16.74
C ALA A 96 -9.99 32.22 -15.62
N TYR A 97 -9.36 32.72 -14.56
CA TYR A 97 -10.10 33.35 -13.46
C TYR A 97 -10.71 34.70 -13.87
N THR A 98 -10.04 35.46 -14.74
CA THR A 98 -10.61 36.73 -15.25
C THR A 98 -11.87 36.45 -16.06
N ALA A 99 -11.83 35.45 -16.95
CA ALA A 99 -13.02 35.00 -17.67
C ALA A 99 -14.12 34.52 -16.73
N LEU A 100 -13.77 33.80 -15.65
CA LEU A 100 -14.73 33.35 -14.64
C LEU A 100 -15.42 34.54 -13.95
N PHE A 101 -14.66 35.55 -13.51
CA PHE A 101 -15.21 36.77 -12.90
C PHE A 101 -16.13 37.52 -13.87
N VAL A 102 -15.72 37.68 -15.13
CA VAL A 102 -16.54 38.34 -16.16
C VAL A 102 -17.86 37.58 -16.37
N ILE A 103 -17.82 36.26 -16.45
CA ILE A 103 -19.03 35.42 -16.60
C ILE A 103 -19.94 35.57 -15.37
N VAL A 104 -19.39 35.48 -14.16
CA VAL A 104 -20.15 35.61 -12.91
C VAL A 104 -20.80 36.99 -12.81
N LEU A 105 -20.05 38.07 -13.09
CA LEU A 105 -20.55 39.44 -13.08
C LEU A 105 -21.60 39.67 -14.17
N ALA A 106 -21.43 39.10 -15.37
CA ALA A 106 -22.43 39.16 -16.43
C ALA A 106 -23.73 38.42 -16.06
N ILE A 107 -23.65 37.35 -15.25
CA ILE A 107 -24.83 36.65 -14.72
C ILE A 107 -25.55 37.50 -13.66
N LEU A 108 -24.79 38.18 -12.79
CA LEU A 108 -25.30 39.00 -11.69
C LEU A 108 -25.77 40.41 -12.10
N GLY A 109 -25.29 40.92 -13.24
CA GLY A 109 -25.41 42.32 -13.65
C GLY A 109 -26.83 42.89 -13.83
N LYS A 110 -27.87 42.04 -13.76
CA LYS A 110 -29.25 42.50 -13.90
C LYS A 110 -29.68 43.46 -12.76
N GLU A 111 -28.99 43.42 -11.61
CA GLU A 111 -29.36 44.22 -10.42
C GLU A 111 -28.50 45.46 -10.19
N ALA A 112 -27.35 45.58 -10.86
CA ALA A 112 -26.45 46.72 -10.76
C ALA A 112 -26.80 47.85 -11.74
N GLY A 113 -27.77 47.60 -12.63
CA GLY A 113 -27.94 48.37 -13.86
C GLY A 113 -26.86 48.01 -14.89
N THR A 114 -27.15 48.28 -16.17
CA THR A 114 -26.21 48.00 -17.28
C THR A 114 -24.87 48.70 -17.06
N ARG A 115 -24.89 49.98 -16.67
CA ARG A 115 -23.68 50.77 -16.37
C ARG A 115 -22.86 50.21 -15.19
N GLY A 116 -23.50 49.79 -14.10
CA GLY A 116 -22.79 49.24 -12.94
C GLY A 116 -22.09 47.91 -13.28
N THR A 117 -22.75 47.08 -14.09
CA THR A 117 -22.19 45.80 -14.54
C THR A 117 -20.98 46.00 -15.46
N GLU A 118 -21.07 46.95 -16.39
CA GLU A 118 -19.95 47.30 -17.28
C GLU A 118 -18.73 47.75 -16.48
N VAL A 119 -18.91 48.60 -15.46
CA VAL A 119 -17.82 49.04 -14.58
C VAL A 119 -17.17 47.85 -13.85
N LEU A 120 -17.98 46.93 -13.29
CA LEU A 120 -17.46 45.77 -12.58
C LEU A 120 -16.70 44.80 -13.51
N ILE A 121 -17.19 44.60 -14.73
CA ILE A 121 -16.51 43.79 -15.74
C ILE A 121 -15.18 44.44 -16.14
N ILE A 122 -15.16 45.76 -16.35
CA ILE A 122 -13.92 46.50 -16.64
C ILE A 122 -12.94 46.35 -15.48
N LEU A 123 -13.39 46.48 -14.23
CA LEU A 123 -12.55 46.27 -13.05
C LEU A 123 -11.97 44.85 -13.00
N ALA A 124 -12.74 43.82 -13.32
CA ALA A 124 -12.25 42.44 -13.37
C ALA A 124 -11.15 42.28 -14.44
N VAL A 125 -11.33 42.88 -15.61
CA VAL A 125 -10.31 42.87 -16.68
C VAL A 125 -9.06 43.66 -16.27
N VAL A 126 -9.22 44.82 -15.63
CA VAL A 126 -8.11 45.62 -15.10
C VAL A 126 -7.33 44.83 -14.05
N ALA A 127 -8.00 44.10 -13.16
CA ALA A 127 -7.34 43.23 -12.19
C ALA A 127 -6.49 42.14 -12.88
N GLY A 128 -7.04 41.47 -13.91
CA GLY A 128 -6.30 40.49 -14.69
C GLY A 128 -5.09 41.08 -15.44
N LEU A 129 -5.22 42.31 -15.97
CA LEU A 129 -4.09 43.03 -16.59
C LEU A 129 -3.01 43.40 -15.56
N CYS A 130 -3.39 43.87 -14.37
CA CYS A 130 -2.46 44.14 -13.28
C CYS A 130 -1.70 42.88 -12.85
N ASP A 131 -2.39 41.73 -12.79
CA ASP A 131 -1.75 40.43 -12.54
C ASP A 131 -0.74 40.07 -13.64
N GLY A 132 -1.12 40.27 -14.91
CA GLY A 132 -0.21 40.04 -16.04
C GLY A 132 1.07 40.89 -15.96
N ILE A 133 0.96 42.15 -15.52
CA ILE A 133 2.10 43.05 -15.28
C ILE A 133 2.95 42.56 -14.10
N GLU A 134 2.31 42.10 -13.02
CA GLU A 134 3.01 41.54 -11.87
C GLU A 134 3.88 40.35 -12.29
N LYS A 135 3.29 39.37 -13.00
CA LYS A 135 3.99 38.18 -13.48
C LYS A 135 5.08 38.51 -14.51
N ALA A 136 4.88 39.52 -15.34
CA ALA A 136 5.91 39.98 -16.27
C ALA A 136 7.13 40.53 -15.52
N GLY A 137 6.89 41.34 -14.48
CA GLY A 137 7.96 41.83 -13.60
C GLY A 137 8.64 40.71 -12.82
N LEU A 138 7.89 39.69 -12.38
CA LEU A 138 8.45 38.50 -11.74
C LEU A 138 9.33 37.67 -12.69
N LEU A 139 8.94 37.49 -13.96
CA LEU A 139 9.78 36.85 -14.98
C LEU A 139 11.08 37.63 -15.22
N HIS A 140 11.00 38.96 -15.32
CA HIS A 140 12.20 39.80 -15.41
C HIS A 140 13.12 39.62 -14.20
N PHE A 141 12.52 39.50 -13.00
CA PHE A 141 13.23 39.31 -11.74
C PHE A 141 13.90 37.92 -11.64
N ILE A 142 13.18 36.85 -11.97
CA ILE A 142 13.68 35.47 -12.07
C ILE A 142 14.80 35.37 -13.13
N GLY A 143 14.63 36.04 -14.28
CA GLY A 143 15.63 36.11 -15.34
C GLY A 143 16.88 36.94 -15.01
N GLY A 144 16.96 37.53 -13.81
CA GLY A 144 18.11 38.32 -13.36
C GLY A 144 18.20 39.74 -13.93
N THR A 145 17.16 40.20 -14.63
CA THR A 145 17.06 41.56 -15.21
C THR A 145 16.23 42.52 -14.36
N GLY A 146 15.69 42.04 -13.23
CA GLY A 146 14.85 42.82 -12.34
C GLY A 146 15.59 43.99 -11.70
N THR A 147 15.06 45.20 -11.87
CA THR A 147 15.56 46.40 -11.19
C THR A 147 14.64 46.77 -10.01
N PRO A 148 15.08 47.62 -9.07
CA PRO A 148 14.18 48.16 -8.05
C PRO A 148 12.94 48.84 -8.62
N GLY A 149 13.03 49.39 -9.84
CA GLY A 149 11.89 49.96 -10.56
C GLY A 149 10.85 48.91 -10.94
N TRP A 150 11.28 47.77 -11.50
CA TRP A 150 10.40 46.63 -11.78
C TRP A 150 9.73 46.11 -10.52
N ALA A 151 10.49 45.95 -9.42
CA ALA A 151 9.92 45.50 -8.15
C ALA A 151 8.81 46.45 -7.64
N ARG A 152 9.00 47.78 -7.72
CA ARG A 152 7.95 48.75 -7.36
C ARG A 152 6.73 48.69 -8.28
N LEU A 153 6.95 48.52 -9.59
CA LEU A 153 5.86 48.38 -10.55
C LEU A 153 5.04 47.12 -10.27
N THR A 154 5.70 45.98 -10.09
CA THR A 154 5.09 44.70 -9.72
C THR A 154 4.30 44.82 -8.42
N GLN A 155 4.89 45.42 -7.38
CA GLN A 155 4.22 45.62 -6.09
C GLN A 155 2.99 46.52 -6.22
N THR A 156 3.07 47.58 -7.02
CA THR A 156 1.93 48.49 -7.25
C THR A 156 0.81 47.78 -8.00
N ALA A 157 1.15 47.00 -9.03
CA ALA A 157 0.19 46.21 -9.80
C ALA A 157 -0.47 45.13 -8.92
N ALA A 158 0.32 44.42 -8.12
CA ALA A 158 -0.13 43.43 -7.14
C ALA A 158 -1.14 44.00 -6.13
N VAL A 159 -0.81 45.13 -5.48
CA VAL A 159 -1.70 45.79 -4.52
C VAL A 159 -2.97 46.26 -5.22
N THR A 160 -2.86 46.84 -6.42
CA THR A 160 -4.02 47.30 -7.21
C THR A 160 -4.95 46.13 -7.54
N ARG A 161 -4.39 45.01 -8.03
CA ARG A 161 -5.12 43.76 -8.27
C ARG A 161 -5.81 43.27 -7.01
N ALA A 162 -5.09 43.17 -5.89
CA ALA A 162 -5.63 42.67 -4.62
C ALA A 162 -6.80 43.51 -4.12
N VAL A 163 -6.70 44.84 -4.19
CA VAL A 163 -7.78 45.77 -3.82
C VAL A 163 -8.99 45.58 -4.72
N ILE A 164 -8.79 45.50 -6.04
CA ILE A 164 -9.89 45.31 -7.00
C ILE A 164 -10.55 43.94 -6.78
N LEU A 165 -9.79 42.86 -6.68
CA LEU A 165 -10.33 41.52 -6.46
C LEU A 165 -11.05 41.41 -5.11
N LEU A 166 -10.52 42.02 -4.05
CA LEU A 166 -11.20 42.09 -2.75
C LEU A 166 -12.53 42.84 -2.87
N ALA A 167 -12.53 44.01 -3.51
CA ALA A 167 -13.75 44.80 -3.72
C ALA A 167 -14.79 44.05 -4.56
N LEU A 168 -14.37 43.40 -5.65
CA LEU A 168 -15.23 42.57 -6.50
C LEU A 168 -15.79 41.37 -5.72
N THR A 169 -14.95 40.70 -4.92
CA THR A 169 -15.35 39.54 -4.11
C THR A 169 -16.35 39.95 -3.03
N LEU A 170 -16.07 41.04 -2.30
CA LEU A 170 -16.99 41.60 -1.31
C LEU A 170 -18.30 42.05 -1.95
N TYR A 171 -18.26 42.65 -3.15
CA TYR A 171 -19.46 43.03 -3.89
C TYR A 171 -20.28 41.80 -4.32
N ILE A 172 -19.62 40.78 -4.88
CA ILE A 172 -20.28 39.52 -5.27
C ILE A 172 -20.90 38.86 -4.03
N LEU A 173 -20.16 38.78 -2.92
CA LEU A 173 -20.67 38.27 -1.64
C LEU A 173 -21.85 39.11 -1.15
N TYR A 174 -21.79 40.45 -1.21
CA TYR A 174 -22.88 41.33 -0.81
C TYR A 174 -24.15 41.10 -1.65
N VAL A 175 -24.01 41.08 -2.98
CA VAL A 175 -25.14 40.85 -3.90
C VAL A 175 -25.73 39.45 -3.70
N LEU A 176 -24.89 38.43 -3.58
CA LEU A 176 -25.33 37.07 -3.29
C LEU A 176 -26.06 37.05 -1.94
N ILE A 177 -25.40 37.42 -0.84
CA ILE A 177 -25.91 37.27 0.52
C ILE A 177 -27.17 38.12 0.76
N PHE A 178 -27.10 39.42 0.50
CA PHE A 178 -28.12 40.38 0.95
C PHE A 178 -29.21 40.64 -0.09
N LYS A 179 -28.88 40.68 -1.39
CA LYS A 179 -29.90 40.95 -2.43
C LYS A 179 -30.61 39.68 -2.91
N HIS A 180 -29.85 38.61 -3.17
CA HIS A 180 -30.42 37.37 -3.69
C HIS A 180 -30.84 36.38 -2.60
N GLY A 181 -30.72 36.77 -1.33
CA GLY A 181 -30.92 35.86 -0.21
C GLY A 181 -30.06 34.60 -0.38
N ALA A 182 -28.84 34.72 -0.93
CA ALA A 182 -28.04 33.55 -1.26
C ALA A 182 -27.70 32.74 -0.02
N LEU A 183 -27.70 33.31 1.19
CA LEU A 183 -27.63 32.53 2.42
C LEU A 183 -28.87 31.65 2.62
N GLN A 184 -30.08 32.16 2.34
CA GLN A 184 -31.32 31.37 2.41
C GLN A 184 -31.36 30.34 1.27
N TRP A 185 -30.99 30.72 0.05
CA TRP A 185 -30.87 29.80 -1.08
C TRP A 185 -29.80 28.74 -0.83
N LEU A 186 -28.61 29.11 -0.35
CA LEU A 186 -27.51 28.22 -0.02
C LEU A 186 -27.89 27.32 1.14
N SER A 187 -28.53 27.85 2.18
CA SER A 187 -29.06 27.05 3.29
C SER A 187 -30.10 26.04 2.80
N GLY A 188 -31.06 26.47 1.97
CA GLY A 188 -32.06 25.59 1.37
C GLY A 188 -31.44 24.56 0.43
N TYR A 189 -30.44 24.97 -0.35
CA TYR A 189 -29.66 24.09 -1.23
C TYR A 189 -28.86 23.08 -0.43
N ILE A 190 -28.10 23.51 0.58
CA ILE A 190 -27.34 22.65 1.50
C ILE A 190 -28.29 21.69 2.20
N HIS A 191 -29.43 22.14 2.73
CA HIS A 191 -30.42 21.28 3.37
C HIS A 191 -30.95 20.22 2.39
N THR A 192 -31.37 20.63 1.20
CA THR A 192 -31.88 19.71 0.16
C THR A 192 -30.81 18.71 -0.27
N LYS A 193 -29.56 19.17 -0.43
CA LYS A 193 -28.43 18.32 -0.82
C LYS A 193 -27.95 17.43 0.32
N ALA A 194 -28.01 17.88 1.56
CA ALA A 194 -27.70 17.06 2.73
C ALA A 194 -28.74 15.94 2.88
N LEU A 195 -30.03 16.23 2.71
CA LEU A 195 -31.08 15.20 2.66
C LEU A 195 -30.87 14.23 1.50
N GLN A 196 -30.49 14.73 0.33
CA GLN A 196 -30.17 13.91 -0.84
C GLN A 196 -28.97 12.99 -0.56
N LEU A 197 -27.88 13.52 0.00
CA LEU A 197 -26.69 12.75 0.39
C LEU A 197 -27.04 11.71 1.46
N PHE A 198 -27.82 12.09 2.47
CA PHE A 198 -28.26 11.17 3.52
C PHE A 198 -29.13 10.04 2.97
N ARG A 199 -29.99 10.31 1.98
CA ARG A 199 -30.77 9.27 1.28
C ARG A 199 -29.86 8.25 0.60
N TYR A 200 -28.76 8.70 0.00
CA TYR A 200 -27.78 7.86 -0.69
C TYR A 200 -26.61 7.38 0.19
N ARG A 201 -26.66 7.58 1.51
CA ARG A 201 -25.52 7.33 2.40
C ARG A 201 -24.93 5.93 2.28
N ILE A 202 -25.72 4.87 2.10
CA ILE A 202 -25.19 3.50 1.93
C ILE A 202 -24.38 3.41 0.63
N ILE A 203 -24.89 3.97 -0.46
CA ILE A 203 -24.23 3.94 -1.76
C ILE A 203 -22.96 4.79 -1.73
N LEU A 204 -23.03 5.98 -1.10
CA LEU A 204 -21.87 6.86 -0.93
C LEU A 204 -20.79 6.20 -0.08
N LEU A 205 -21.16 5.59 1.05
CA LEU A 205 -20.24 4.80 1.87
C LEU A 205 -19.67 3.63 1.08
N GLY A 206 -20.49 2.92 0.30
CA GLY A 206 -20.06 1.86 -0.60
C GLY A 206 -18.99 2.34 -1.58
N VAL A 207 -19.22 3.47 -2.27
CA VAL A 207 -18.23 4.08 -3.19
C VAL A 207 -16.96 4.51 -2.46
N ILE A 208 -17.09 5.10 -1.27
CA ILE A 208 -15.94 5.51 -0.44
C ILE A 208 -15.12 4.28 -0.04
N PHE A 209 -15.74 3.24 0.53
CA PHE A 209 -15.04 2.01 0.92
C PHE A 209 -14.49 1.24 -0.28
N PHE A 210 -15.13 1.32 -1.43
CA PHE A 210 -14.64 0.74 -2.69
C PHE A 210 -13.36 1.43 -3.17
N SER A 211 -13.25 2.74 -2.90
CA SER A 211 -12.20 3.59 -3.47
C SER A 211 -11.07 3.92 -2.50
N ALA A 212 -11.35 4.00 -1.20
CA ALA A 212 -10.39 4.43 -0.20
C ALA A 212 -9.15 3.53 -0.13
N PRO A 213 -9.26 2.19 -0.11
CA PRO A 213 -8.08 1.32 -0.04
C PRO A 213 -7.12 1.55 -1.21
N ILE A 214 -7.63 1.61 -2.44
CA ILE A 214 -6.82 1.76 -3.65
C ILE A 214 -6.22 3.17 -3.84
N TRP A 215 -6.77 4.20 -3.19
CA TRP A 215 -6.25 5.57 -3.27
C TRP A 215 -5.27 5.90 -2.16
N ILE A 216 -5.65 5.54 -0.93
CA ILE A 216 -5.02 6.07 0.28
C ILE A 216 -3.91 5.14 0.78
N MET A 217 -4.03 3.84 0.51
CA MET A 217 -3.11 2.83 1.05
C MET A 217 -2.13 2.39 -0.03
N ASP A 218 -0.83 2.45 0.28
CA ASP A 218 0.23 1.89 -0.57
C ASP A 218 -0.06 0.42 -0.90
N GLN A 219 -0.61 -0.33 0.07
CA GLN A 219 -0.97 -1.74 -0.14
C GLN A 219 -2.18 -1.92 -1.07
N GLY A 220 -3.14 -1.00 -1.05
CA GLY A 220 -4.25 -1.02 -2.00
C GLY A 220 -3.82 -0.69 -3.42
N GLN A 221 -2.80 0.16 -3.57
CA GLN A 221 -2.15 0.42 -4.85
C GLN A 221 -1.35 -0.80 -5.35
N ASP A 222 -0.65 -1.51 -4.46
CA ASP A 222 0.03 -2.77 -4.79
C ASP A 222 -0.97 -3.86 -5.24
N LEU A 223 -2.11 -3.99 -4.57
CA LEU A 223 -3.19 -4.90 -4.99
C LEU A 223 -3.73 -4.56 -6.39
N LEU A 224 -3.82 -3.26 -6.70
CA LEU A 224 -4.24 -2.78 -8.01
C LEU A 224 -3.21 -3.12 -9.09
N ILE A 225 -1.91 -3.02 -8.77
CA ILE A 225 -0.83 -3.46 -9.66
C ILE A 225 -0.87 -4.98 -9.86
N ASN A 226 -1.06 -5.75 -8.79
CA ASN A 226 -1.12 -7.20 -8.83
C ASN A 226 -2.35 -7.74 -9.58
N THR A 227 -3.42 -6.96 -9.69
CA THR A 227 -4.59 -7.31 -10.53
C THR A 227 -4.19 -7.51 -12.01
N ASN A 228 -3.12 -6.84 -12.44
CA ASN A 228 -2.57 -6.92 -13.78
C ASN A 228 -1.48 -8.00 -13.93
N ALA A 229 -1.29 -8.86 -12.92
CA ALA A 229 -0.40 -10.01 -13.04
C ALA A 229 -0.90 -11.03 -14.06
N GLU A 230 -2.21 -11.12 -14.29
CA GLU A 230 -2.83 -11.99 -15.31
C GLU A 230 -4.02 -11.33 -15.99
N ASP A 231 -4.29 -11.69 -17.25
CA ASP A 231 -5.41 -11.17 -18.05
C ASP A 231 -6.77 -11.41 -17.37
N ILE A 232 -6.93 -12.54 -16.68
CA ILE A 232 -8.15 -12.88 -15.93
C ILE A 232 -8.36 -11.97 -14.72
N GLY A 233 -7.28 -11.51 -14.06
CA GLY A 233 -7.36 -10.57 -12.95
C GLY A 233 -7.96 -9.24 -13.37
N VAL A 234 -7.49 -8.70 -14.51
CA VAL A 234 -8.04 -7.49 -15.14
C VAL A 234 -9.52 -7.67 -15.49
N ALA A 235 -9.90 -8.80 -16.07
CA ALA A 235 -11.28 -9.10 -16.42
C ALA A 235 -12.20 -9.17 -15.18
N LEU A 236 -11.75 -9.82 -14.11
CA LEU A 236 -12.49 -9.90 -12.84
C LEU A 236 -12.65 -8.54 -12.20
N PHE A 237 -11.59 -7.71 -12.17
CA PHE A 237 -11.66 -6.36 -11.63
C PHE A 237 -12.62 -5.46 -12.42
N ILE A 238 -12.54 -5.44 -13.75
CA ILE A 238 -13.50 -4.72 -14.60
C ILE A 238 -14.93 -5.22 -14.35
N GLY A 239 -15.12 -6.54 -14.30
CA GLY A 239 -16.41 -7.15 -14.03
C GLY A 239 -17.02 -6.68 -12.71
N VAL A 240 -16.22 -6.67 -11.64
CA VAL A 240 -16.64 -6.20 -10.31
C VAL A 240 -16.99 -4.71 -10.33
N VAL A 241 -16.16 -3.87 -10.97
CA VAL A 241 -16.42 -2.43 -11.11
C VAL A 241 -17.73 -2.17 -11.86
N ILE A 242 -17.97 -2.88 -12.97
CA ILE A 242 -19.20 -2.72 -13.77
C ILE A 242 -20.44 -3.15 -12.97
N VAL A 243 -20.41 -4.32 -12.32
CA VAL A 243 -21.54 -4.80 -11.52
C VAL A 243 -21.81 -3.84 -10.35
N THR A 244 -20.77 -3.35 -9.69
CA THR A 244 -20.92 -2.38 -8.59
C THR A 244 -21.49 -1.05 -9.08
N ALA A 245 -21.04 -0.54 -10.22
CA ALA A 245 -21.55 0.70 -10.81
C ALA A 245 -23.03 0.58 -11.21
N LEU A 246 -23.40 -0.53 -11.85
CA LEU A 246 -24.78 -0.87 -12.20
C LEU A 246 -25.64 -1.01 -10.95
N LEU A 247 -25.13 -1.68 -9.92
CA LEU A 247 -25.82 -1.86 -8.64
C LEU A 247 -26.05 -0.52 -7.94
N ASN A 248 -25.02 0.32 -7.80
CA ASN A 248 -25.12 1.64 -7.16
C ASN A 248 -26.13 2.53 -7.88
N TRP A 249 -26.14 2.53 -9.21
CA TRP A 249 -27.15 3.24 -10.00
C TRP A 249 -28.56 2.68 -9.83
N TRP A 250 -28.70 1.35 -9.74
CA TRP A 250 -29.98 0.68 -9.61
C TRP A 250 -30.58 0.86 -8.20
N LEU A 251 -29.81 0.60 -7.14
CA LEU A 251 -30.24 0.72 -5.75
C LEU A 251 -30.68 2.14 -5.40
N ALA A 252 -30.04 3.17 -5.97
CA ALA A 252 -30.42 4.56 -5.77
C ALA A 252 -31.91 4.82 -6.10
N LYS A 253 -32.46 4.16 -7.12
CA LYS A 253 -33.85 4.36 -7.57
C LYS A 253 -34.88 3.83 -6.59
N LEU A 254 -34.52 2.83 -5.78
CA LEU A 254 -35.40 2.25 -4.77
C LEU A 254 -35.88 3.29 -3.75
N PHE A 255 -35.12 4.38 -3.57
CA PHE A 255 -35.42 5.43 -2.60
C PHE A 255 -36.29 6.58 -3.14
N PHE A 256 -36.61 6.61 -4.45
CA PHE A 256 -37.35 7.76 -5.02
C PHE A 256 -38.37 7.42 -6.12
N GLU A 257 -38.30 6.27 -6.80
CA GLU A 257 -39.24 5.94 -7.88
C GLU A 257 -40.57 5.37 -7.34
N LYS A 258 -41.71 6.00 -7.68
CA LYS A 258 -43.06 5.69 -7.17
C LYS A 258 -43.67 4.41 -7.73
N GLU A 259 -43.34 4.05 -8.97
CA GLU A 259 -43.91 2.92 -9.73
C GLU A 259 -42.94 1.77 -9.95
N TYR A 260 -41.80 1.76 -9.23
CA TYR A 260 -40.81 0.72 -9.45
C TYR A 260 -41.29 -0.60 -8.84
N CYS A 261 -41.75 -1.54 -9.68
CA CYS A 261 -41.99 -2.92 -9.28
C CYS A 261 -40.62 -3.62 -9.13
N PRO A 262 -40.16 -3.89 -7.91
CA PRO A 262 -38.90 -4.57 -7.72
C PRO A 262 -39.04 -6.04 -8.11
N PRO A 263 -37.92 -6.69 -8.51
CA PRO A 263 -37.94 -8.05 -9.02
C PRO A 263 -38.35 -9.13 -7.99
N PHE A 264 -38.25 -8.85 -6.67
CA PHE A 264 -38.47 -9.87 -5.64
C PHE A 264 -39.23 -9.44 -4.36
N TRP A 265 -39.68 -8.19 -4.19
CA TRP A 265 -40.36 -7.79 -2.94
C TRP A 265 -41.36 -6.63 -3.07
N PRO A 266 -42.67 -6.81 -2.81
CA PRO A 266 -43.65 -5.72 -2.91
C PRO A 266 -43.55 -4.76 -1.70
N MET A 267 -42.50 -3.94 -1.64
CA MET A 267 -42.34 -2.88 -0.65
C MET A 267 -42.57 -1.53 -1.33
N LYS A 268 -43.83 -1.07 -1.37
CA LYS A 268 -44.23 0.23 -1.91
C LYS A 268 -43.99 1.32 -0.87
N GLU A 269 -42.99 2.16 -1.09
CA GLU A 269 -42.93 3.49 -0.47
C GLU A 269 -43.58 4.52 -1.43
N PRO A 270 -44.16 5.61 -0.90
CA PRO A 270 -44.55 6.73 -1.75
C PRO A 270 -43.28 7.37 -2.33
N GLY A 271 -43.03 7.16 -3.62
CA GLY A 271 -41.98 7.87 -4.34
C GLY A 271 -42.21 9.37 -4.37
N LEU A 272 -41.20 10.12 -4.79
CA LEU A 272 -41.29 11.58 -4.89
C LEU A 272 -42.44 11.98 -5.83
N GLU A 273 -43.28 12.91 -5.38
CA GLU A 273 -44.43 13.39 -6.17
C GLU A 273 -44.01 14.41 -7.23
N ASP A 274 -42.98 15.20 -6.94
CA ASP A 274 -42.46 16.18 -7.88
C ASP A 274 -41.61 15.51 -8.97
N ALA A 275 -42.11 15.57 -10.21
CA ALA A 275 -41.41 15.08 -11.39
C ALA A 275 -40.06 15.76 -11.62
N SER A 276 -39.91 17.03 -11.22
CA SER A 276 -38.66 17.79 -11.37
C SER A 276 -37.58 17.25 -10.42
N GLN A 277 -37.97 16.99 -9.17
CA GLN A 277 -37.12 16.37 -8.17
C GLN A 277 -36.75 14.95 -8.59
N LEU A 278 -37.72 14.16 -9.05
CA LEU A 278 -37.49 12.81 -9.60
C LEU A 278 -36.47 12.80 -10.74
N ALA A 279 -36.58 13.74 -11.68
CA ALA A 279 -35.63 13.89 -12.78
C ALA A 279 -34.23 14.26 -12.26
N SER A 280 -34.13 15.11 -11.24
CA SER A 280 -32.86 15.43 -10.59
C SER A 280 -32.24 14.22 -9.91
N GLU A 281 -33.02 13.40 -9.21
CA GLU A 281 -32.54 12.19 -8.54
C GLU A 281 -32.00 11.16 -9.53
N LYS A 282 -32.69 10.98 -10.67
CA LYS A 282 -32.20 10.12 -11.76
C LYS A 282 -30.85 10.56 -12.31
N LYS A 283 -30.56 11.87 -12.35
CA LYS A 283 -29.25 12.38 -12.78
C LYS A 283 -28.17 12.05 -11.76
N VAL A 284 -28.48 12.20 -10.47
CA VAL A 284 -27.54 11.88 -9.39
C VAL A 284 -27.22 10.39 -9.37
N SER A 285 -28.21 9.50 -9.54
CA SER A 285 -27.94 8.06 -9.60
C SER A 285 -27.05 7.66 -10.78
N ARG A 286 -27.24 8.27 -11.96
CA ARG A 286 -26.35 8.07 -13.12
C ARG A 286 -24.92 8.50 -12.81
N PHE A 287 -24.77 9.65 -12.15
CA PHE A 287 -23.46 10.17 -11.76
C PHE A 287 -22.76 9.28 -10.72
N LEU A 288 -23.47 8.78 -9.70
CA LEU A 288 -22.89 7.85 -8.71
C LEU A 288 -22.37 6.56 -9.34
N GLY A 289 -23.08 6.02 -10.34
CA GLY A 289 -22.60 4.88 -11.11
C GLY A 289 -21.31 5.18 -11.88
N VAL A 290 -21.23 6.36 -12.52
CA VAL A 290 -19.99 6.82 -13.17
C VAL A 290 -18.84 6.99 -12.17
N CYS A 291 -19.08 7.60 -11.01
CA CYS A 291 -18.07 7.75 -9.96
C CYS A 291 -17.49 6.39 -9.54
N THR A 292 -18.32 5.35 -9.47
CA THR A 292 -17.90 3.98 -9.12
C THR A 292 -16.89 3.41 -10.12
N ILE A 293 -16.87 3.89 -11.37
CA ILE A 293 -15.94 3.44 -12.43
C ILE A 293 -14.72 4.36 -12.53
N ILE A 294 -14.94 5.68 -12.50
CA ILE A 294 -13.87 6.68 -12.69
C ILE A 294 -12.92 6.73 -11.50
N ILE A 295 -13.42 6.62 -10.26
CA ILE A 295 -12.55 6.73 -9.08
C ILE A 295 -11.51 5.59 -9.06
N PRO A 296 -11.88 4.30 -9.27
CA PRO A 296 -10.90 3.23 -9.44
C PRO A 296 -10.00 3.39 -10.66
N GLY A 297 -10.54 3.88 -11.77
CA GLY A 297 -9.74 4.15 -12.97
C GLY A 297 -8.60 5.12 -12.67
N VAL A 298 -8.90 6.24 -12.02
CA VAL A 298 -7.87 7.23 -11.69
C VAL A 298 -6.98 6.77 -10.52
N ALA A 299 -7.45 5.87 -9.66
CA ALA A 299 -6.62 5.22 -8.65
C ALA A 299 -5.44 4.45 -9.29
N ILE A 300 -5.63 3.93 -10.51
CA ILE A 300 -4.55 3.29 -11.27
C ILE A 300 -3.44 4.30 -11.57
N LEU A 301 -3.79 5.50 -12.03
CA LEU A 301 -2.79 6.55 -12.26
C LEU A 301 -2.10 6.96 -10.96
N ASN A 302 -2.83 6.95 -9.84
CA ASN A 302 -2.25 7.20 -8.52
C ASN A 302 -1.26 6.11 -8.10
N ALA A 303 -1.59 4.84 -8.33
CA ALA A 303 -0.68 3.72 -8.10
C ALA A 303 0.56 3.81 -9.00
N LEU A 304 0.41 4.11 -10.29
CA LEU A 304 1.53 4.31 -11.22
C LEU A 304 2.42 5.47 -10.79
N ALA A 305 1.84 6.58 -10.35
CA ALA A 305 2.59 7.73 -9.83
C ALA A 305 3.36 7.38 -8.55
N ALA A 306 2.75 6.63 -7.62
CA ALA A 306 3.38 6.24 -6.36
C ALA A 306 4.61 5.35 -6.57
N VAL A 307 4.57 4.48 -7.58
CA VAL A 307 5.70 3.62 -7.96
C VAL A 307 6.63 4.26 -9.00
N ARG A 308 6.42 5.54 -9.31
CA ARG A 308 7.20 6.35 -10.27
C ARG A 308 7.30 5.73 -11.65
N MET A 309 6.16 5.33 -12.18
CA MET A 309 6.04 4.93 -13.58
C MET A 309 5.28 6.00 -14.36
N HIS A 310 5.81 6.32 -15.53
CA HIS A 310 5.14 7.21 -16.46
C HIS A 310 3.76 6.70 -16.86
N TYR A 311 2.81 7.62 -16.89
CA TYR A 311 1.46 7.40 -17.39
C TYR A 311 1.10 8.49 -18.39
N TRP A 312 0.01 8.27 -19.13
CA TRP A 312 -0.35 9.21 -20.19
C TRP A 312 -0.74 10.57 -19.61
N LEU A 313 -0.09 11.62 -20.13
CA LEU A 313 -0.23 13.00 -19.64
C LEU A 313 0.05 13.09 -18.12
N ASP A 314 1.13 12.45 -17.66
CA ASP A 314 1.71 12.54 -16.31
C ASP A 314 2.03 13.97 -15.84
N GLN A 315 2.03 14.94 -16.76
CA GLN A 315 1.95 16.37 -16.46
C GLN A 315 0.77 16.68 -15.49
N PHE A 316 -0.37 16.01 -15.64
CA PHE A 316 -1.51 16.15 -14.73
C PHE A 316 -1.43 15.13 -13.59
N SER A 317 -1.54 15.61 -12.35
CA SER A 317 -1.60 14.72 -11.20
C SER A 317 -2.84 13.81 -11.25
N PRO A 318 -2.82 12.63 -10.60
CA PRO A 318 -3.99 11.76 -10.53
C PRO A 318 -5.21 12.47 -9.94
N LEU A 319 -5.03 13.37 -8.96
CA LEU A 319 -6.12 14.19 -8.42
C LEU A 319 -6.69 15.16 -9.45
N ALA A 320 -5.86 15.77 -10.30
CA ALA A 320 -6.32 16.63 -11.39
C ALA A 320 -7.13 15.84 -12.43
N TRP A 321 -6.66 14.64 -12.79
CA TRP A 321 -7.42 13.69 -13.64
C TRP A 321 -8.78 13.34 -13.04
N LEU A 322 -8.81 13.02 -11.74
CA LEU A 322 -10.04 12.68 -11.04
C LEU A 322 -11.04 13.85 -11.07
N ALA A 323 -10.58 15.05 -10.67
CA ALA A 323 -11.40 16.24 -10.67
C ALA A 323 -11.93 16.57 -12.08
N GLY A 324 -11.06 16.54 -13.08
CA GLY A 324 -11.41 16.82 -14.48
C GLY A 324 -12.48 15.86 -15.02
N LEU A 325 -12.27 14.55 -14.87
CA LEU A 325 -13.22 13.54 -15.33
C LEU A 325 -14.56 13.63 -14.59
N LEU A 326 -14.55 13.79 -13.26
CA LEU A 326 -15.78 13.96 -12.48
C LEU A 326 -16.56 15.21 -12.91
N ILE A 327 -15.90 16.33 -13.18
CA ILE A 327 -16.55 17.55 -13.69
C ILE A 327 -17.14 17.31 -15.08
N ILE A 328 -16.41 16.69 -16.00
CA ILE A 328 -16.89 16.37 -17.34
C ILE A 328 -18.17 15.52 -17.26
N PHE A 329 -18.14 14.41 -16.52
CA PHE A 329 -19.29 13.54 -16.38
C PHE A 329 -20.45 14.19 -15.62
N PHE A 330 -20.17 15.04 -14.63
CA PHE A 330 -21.19 15.83 -13.95
C PHE A 330 -21.91 16.77 -14.93
N VAL A 331 -21.16 17.47 -15.79
CA VAL A 331 -21.72 18.37 -16.82
C VAL A 331 -22.54 17.57 -17.84
N LEU A 332 -22.01 16.45 -18.33
CA LEU A 332 -22.72 15.56 -19.26
C LEU A 332 -24.06 15.12 -18.67
N ALA A 333 -24.06 14.59 -17.45
CA ALA A 333 -25.26 14.12 -16.75
C ALA A 333 -26.24 15.25 -16.42
N ARG A 334 -25.74 16.42 -15.98
CA ARG A 334 -26.57 17.59 -15.68
C ARG A 334 -27.31 18.08 -16.92
N GLN A 335 -26.64 18.11 -18.06
CA GLN A 335 -27.17 18.61 -19.33
C GLN A 335 -27.94 17.56 -20.15
N ASN A 336 -28.04 16.30 -19.68
CA ASN A 336 -28.68 15.19 -20.40
C ASN A 336 -28.14 15.06 -21.83
N VAL A 337 -26.83 15.21 -22.02
CA VAL A 337 -26.23 15.25 -23.36
C VAL A 337 -26.54 13.98 -24.16
N ALA A 338 -26.41 12.80 -23.56
CA ALA A 338 -26.66 11.52 -24.25
C ALA A 338 -28.12 11.39 -24.72
N GLU A 339 -29.08 11.77 -23.87
CA GLU A 339 -30.51 11.70 -24.17
C GLU A 339 -30.89 12.68 -25.30
N ARG A 340 -30.38 13.92 -25.25
CA ARG A 340 -30.60 14.92 -26.30
C ARG A 340 -29.96 14.52 -27.62
N SER A 341 -28.74 13.99 -27.59
CA SER A 341 -28.05 13.50 -28.78
C SER A 341 -28.80 12.33 -29.42
N TYR A 342 -29.29 11.38 -28.60
CA TYR A 342 -30.09 10.27 -29.10
C TYR A 342 -31.41 10.75 -29.74
N ALA A 343 -32.11 11.69 -29.10
CA ALA A 343 -33.34 12.26 -29.67
C ALA A 343 -33.10 12.94 -31.03
N ARG A 344 -31.97 13.66 -31.19
CA ARG A 344 -31.57 14.24 -32.48
C ARG A 344 -31.24 13.16 -33.52
N LEU A 345 -30.50 12.12 -33.15
CA LEU A 345 -30.20 10.99 -34.03
C LEU A 345 -31.48 10.28 -34.48
N GLN A 346 -32.45 10.10 -33.57
CA GLN A 346 -33.75 9.53 -33.88
C GLN A 346 -34.54 10.39 -34.87
N GLN A 347 -34.45 11.72 -34.77
CA GLN A 347 -35.07 12.64 -35.73
C GLN A 347 -34.38 12.59 -37.09
N TRP A 348 -33.06 12.44 -37.14
CA TRP A 348 -32.30 12.47 -38.39
C TRP A 348 -32.34 11.14 -39.16
N TRP A 349 -32.14 10.01 -38.47
CA TRP A 349 -31.93 8.71 -39.09
C TRP A 349 -33.05 7.71 -38.77
N GLY A 350 -34.05 8.11 -37.99
CA GLY A 350 -35.14 7.25 -37.54
C GLY A 350 -34.77 6.38 -36.31
N PRO A 351 -35.78 5.80 -35.63
CA PRO A 351 -35.60 5.10 -34.37
C PRO A 351 -34.79 3.82 -34.49
N ILE A 352 -34.95 3.07 -35.58
CA ILE A 352 -34.26 1.78 -35.78
C ILE A 352 -32.76 2.01 -36.01
N ALA A 353 -32.40 2.94 -36.90
CA ALA A 353 -31.00 3.26 -37.16
C ALA A 353 -30.32 3.88 -35.94
N ALA A 354 -30.98 4.81 -35.24
CA ALA A 354 -30.46 5.40 -34.00
C ALA A 354 -30.21 4.34 -32.92
N LYS A 355 -31.12 3.36 -32.76
CA LYS A 355 -30.94 2.24 -31.83
C LYS A 355 -29.71 1.39 -32.18
N TRP A 356 -29.57 0.97 -33.45
CA TRP A 356 -28.42 0.18 -33.88
C TRP A 356 -27.10 0.93 -33.73
N LEU A 357 -27.09 2.23 -34.05
CA LEU A 357 -25.92 3.08 -33.85
C LEU A 357 -25.50 3.11 -32.38
N VAL A 358 -26.44 3.27 -31.45
CA VAL A 358 -26.13 3.23 -30.01
C VAL A 358 -25.61 1.86 -29.59
N ILE A 359 -26.19 0.76 -30.08
CA ILE A 359 -25.71 -0.59 -29.76
C ILE A 359 -24.27 -0.79 -30.27
N VAL A 360 -23.99 -0.43 -31.52
CA VAL A 360 -22.64 -0.52 -32.10
C VAL A 360 -21.66 0.36 -31.34
N LEU A 361 -22.05 1.59 -30.98
CA LEU A 361 -21.22 2.48 -30.18
C LEU A 361 -20.91 1.89 -28.80
N LEU A 362 -21.89 1.30 -28.13
CA LEU A 362 -21.68 0.65 -26.83
C LEU A 362 -20.75 -0.56 -26.95
N LEU A 363 -20.93 -1.41 -27.97
CA LEU A 363 -20.03 -2.55 -28.21
C LEU A 363 -18.61 -2.09 -28.55
N LEU A 364 -18.47 -1.01 -29.32
CA LEU A 364 -17.19 -0.41 -29.66
C LEU A 364 -16.49 0.14 -28.41
N LEU A 365 -17.21 0.85 -27.53
CA LEU A 365 -16.63 1.42 -26.31
C LEU A 365 -16.27 0.36 -25.26
N VAL A 366 -17.05 -0.72 -25.13
CA VAL A 366 -16.84 -1.75 -24.09
C VAL A 366 -15.86 -2.83 -24.54
N PHE A 367 -15.86 -3.22 -25.83
CA PHE A 367 -15.06 -4.33 -26.33
C PHE A 367 -14.12 -3.92 -27.45
N GLY A 368 -14.63 -3.18 -28.45
CA GLY A 368 -13.88 -2.90 -29.68
C GLY A 368 -12.59 -2.09 -29.44
N LEU A 369 -12.71 -0.92 -28.80
CA LEU A 369 -11.59 -0.04 -28.50
C LEU A 369 -10.65 -0.64 -27.44
N PRO A 370 -11.14 -1.18 -26.30
CA PRO A 370 -10.27 -1.88 -25.35
C PRO A 370 -9.46 -3.02 -25.99
N ALA A 371 -10.12 -3.88 -26.78
CA ALA A 371 -9.43 -4.95 -27.49
C ALA A 371 -8.40 -4.38 -28.49
N PHE A 372 -8.78 -3.36 -29.28
CA PHE A 372 -7.87 -2.70 -30.21
C PHE A 372 -6.63 -2.16 -29.48
N PHE A 373 -6.80 -1.41 -28.39
CA PHE A 373 -5.66 -0.89 -27.63
C PHE A 373 -4.79 -2.01 -27.06
N ARG A 374 -5.41 -3.04 -26.48
CA ARG A 374 -4.69 -4.18 -25.89
C ARG A 374 -3.90 -4.99 -26.92
N PHE A 375 -4.49 -5.28 -28.09
CA PHE A 375 -3.83 -6.08 -29.12
C PHE A 375 -2.73 -5.31 -29.86
N PHE A 376 -2.94 -4.02 -30.17
CA PHE A 376 -2.01 -3.26 -30.99
C PHE A 376 -0.89 -2.58 -30.18
N PHE A 377 -1.13 -2.21 -28.92
CA PHE A 377 -0.15 -1.46 -28.11
C PHE A 377 0.45 -2.27 -26.96
N ILE A 378 -0.08 -3.46 -26.62
CA ILE A 378 0.43 -4.34 -25.54
C ILE A 378 0.83 -5.76 -26.04
N PRO A 379 1.49 -5.94 -27.20
CA PRO A 379 1.74 -7.30 -27.69
C PRO A 379 2.80 -8.07 -26.87
N HIS A 380 3.76 -7.41 -26.21
CA HIS A 380 4.93 -8.10 -25.60
C HIS A 380 5.09 -7.90 -24.07
N ASN A 381 4.25 -7.08 -23.42
CA ASN A 381 4.42 -6.66 -22.03
C ASN A 381 3.10 -6.64 -21.24
N ARG A 382 2.27 -7.68 -21.36
CA ARG A 382 0.95 -7.72 -20.70
C ARG A 382 1.05 -7.64 -19.17
N GLU A 383 2.07 -8.27 -18.61
CA GLU A 383 2.35 -8.33 -17.17
C GLU A 383 3.22 -7.15 -16.67
N SER A 384 3.58 -6.22 -17.57
CA SER A 384 4.29 -5.02 -17.14
C SER A 384 3.28 -4.09 -16.45
N PRO A 385 3.65 -3.46 -15.33
CA PRO A 385 2.76 -2.51 -14.69
C PRO A 385 2.36 -1.33 -15.60
N GLN A 386 3.15 -1.00 -16.64
CA GLN A 386 2.79 0.02 -17.63
C GLN A 386 1.50 -0.32 -18.39
N SER A 387 1.13 -1.59 -18.52
CA SER A 387 -0.11 -1.98 -19.20
C SER A 387 -1.37 -1.51 -18.45
N LEU A 388 -1.23 -1.14 -17.16
CA LEU A 388 -2.27 -0.49 -16.37
C LEU A 388 -2.74 0.86 -16.93
N ASN A 389 -1.90 1.55 -17.71
CA ASN A 389 -2.32 2.75 -18.44
C ASN A 389 -3.53 2.48 -19.35
N PHE A 390 -3.53 1.32 -20.01
CA PHE A 390 -4.64 0.89 -20.87
C PHE A 390 -5.87 0.52 -20.07
N LEU A 391 -5.69 -0.11 -18.90
CA LEU A 391 -6.81 -0.39 -17.99
C LEU A 391 -7.48 0.90 -17.50
N PHE A 392 -6.73 1.97 -17.24
CA PHE A 392 -7.31 3.29 -16.97
C PHE A 392 -8.19 3.78 -18.14
N PHE A 393 -7.69 3.72 -19.39
CA PHE A 393 -8.48 4.09 -20.56
C PHE A 393 -9.73 3.23 -20.72
N ASP A 394 -9.61 1.93 -20.55
CA ASP A 394 -10.73 0.99 -20.62
C ASP A 394 -11.82 1.40 -19.63
N LEU A 395 -11.46 1.76 -18.40
CA LEU A 395 -12.41 2.23 -17.40
C LEU A 395 -13.04 3.58 -17.75
N VAL A 396 -12.31 4.51 -18.37
CA VAL A 396 -12.90 5.77 -18.87
C VAL A 396 -13.88 5.51 -20.02
N LEU A 397 -13.55 4.62 -20.95
CA LEU A 397 -14.42 4.22 -22.06
C LEU A 397 -15.67 3.48 -21.54
N ILE A 398 -15.50 2.58 -20.57
CA ILE A 398 -16.59 1.87 -19.90
C ILE A 398 -17.47 2.85 -19.11
N ALA A 399 -16.91 3.86 -18.45
CA ALA A 399 -17.68 4.91 -17.77
C ALA A 399 -18.53 5.73 -18.76
N LEU A 400 -17.98 6.03 -19.94
CA LEU A 400 -18.72 6.69 -21.02
C LEU A 400 -19.83 5.79 -21.57
N ALA A 401 -19.54 4.51 -21.84
CA ALA A 401 -20.52 3.52 -22.28
C ALA A 401 -21.64 3.35 -21.26
N PHE A 402 -21.29 3.23 -19.98
CA PHE A 402 -22.22 3.17 -18.86
C PHE A 402 -23.14 4.39 -18.88
N TYR A 403 -22.58 5.60 -18.92
CA TYR A 403 -23.35 6.85 -18.93
C TYR A 403 -24.33 6.92 -20.12
N ILE A 404 -23.88 6.58 -21.33
CA ILE A 404 -24.72 6.55 -22.54
C ILE A 404 -25.85 5.54 -22.36
N PHE A 405 -25.51 4.31 -21.96
CA PHE A 405 -26.48 3.23 -21.77
C PHE A 405 -27.56 3.61 -20.75
N VAL A 406 -27.17 4.02 -19.53
CA VAL A 406 -28.15 4.34 -18.47
C VAL A 406 -29.00 5.58 -18.78
N SER A 407 -28.52 6.46 -19.66
CA SER A 407 -29.25 7.65 -20.09
C SER A 407 -30.26 7.37 -21.20
N VAL A 408 -29.90 6.51 -22.15
CA VAL A 408 -30.66 6.29 -23.40
C VAL A 408 -31.51 5.01 -23.36
N ARG A 409 -31.21 4.04 -22.48
CA ARG A 409 -31.83 2.70 -22.50
C ARG A 409 -33.36 2.69 -22.56
N THR A 410 -34.05 3.59 -21.85
CA THR A 410 -35.53 3.61 -21.80
C THR A 410 -36.15 4.22 -23.07
N LEU A 411 -35.33 4.87 -23.90
CA LEU A 411 -35.72 5.41 -25.20
C LEU A 411 -35.34 4.48 -26.35
N ALA A 412 -34.22 3.75 -26.23
CA ALA A 412 -33.70 2.87 -27.27
C ALA A 412 -34.23 1.43 -27.21
N PHE A 413 -34.60 0.94 -26.03
CA PHE A 413 -35.13 -0.41 -25.84
C PHE A 413 -36.59 -0.37 -25.41
N ASP A 414 -37.28 -1.49 -25.61
CA ASP A 414 -38.66 -1.62 -25.13
C ASP A 414 -38.70 -1.32 -23.63
N ARG A 415 -39.57 -0.39 -23.25
CA ARG A 415 -39.70 0.12 -21.89
C ARG A 415 -40.00 -1.01 -20.91
N LYS A 416 -40.81 -2.00 -21.30
CA LYS A 416 -41.15 -3.17 -20.47
C LYS A 416 -40.17 -4.34 -20.62
N GLY A 417 -39.24 -4.27 -21.57
CA GLY A 417 -38.27 -5.32 -21.84
C GLY A 417 -37.16 -5.43 -20.78
N LEU A 418 -36.34 -6.48 -20.90
CA LEU A 418 -35.21 -6.76 -20.00
C LEU A 418 -34.19 -5.62 -19.95
N LEU A 419 -33.91 -4.94 -21.07
CA LEU A 419 -32.98 -3.80 -21.13
C LEU A 419 -33.62 -2.46 -20.75
N GLY A 420 -34.97 -2.43 -20.65
CA GLY A 420 -35.78 -1.30 -20.19
C GLY A 420 -35.96 -1.31 -18.67
N GLU A 421 -37.18 -1.15 -18.17
CA GLU A 421 -37.48 -1.14 -16.73
C GLU A 421 -37.06 -2.44 -16.01
N GLY A 422 -37.08 -3.57 -16.72
CA GLY A 422 -36.71 -4.90 -16.22
C GLY A 422 -35.22 -5.16 -15.98
N PHE A 423 -34.33 -4.21 -16.26
CA PHE A 423 -32.88 -4.43 -16.18
C PHE A 423 -32.35 -4.77 -14.77
N GLY A 424 -33.14 -4.45 -13.72
CA GLY A 424 -32.88 -4.94 -12.37
C GLY A 424 -32.81 -6.47 -12.27
N MET A 425 -33.52 -7.20 -13.14
CA MET A 425 -33.48 -8.68 -13.24
C MET A 425 -32.12 -9.21 -13.73
N VAL A 426 -31.26 -8.37 -14.30
CA VAL A 426 -29.90 -8.75 -14.70
C VAL A 426 -28.90 -8.35 -13.61
N ILE A 427 -29.03 -7.13 -13.10
CA ILE A 427 -28.11 -6.57 -12.09
C ILE A 427 -28.17 -7.36 -10.79
N LEU A 428 -29.37 -7.65 -10.29
CA LEU A 428 -29.52 -8.25 -8.96
C LEU A 428 -29.02 -9.70 -8.90
N PRO A 429 -29.28 -10.58 -9.89
CA PRO A 429 -28.64 -11.90 -9.91
C PRO A 429 -27.12 -11.83 -10.04
N ALA A 430 -26.58 -10.92 -10.86
CA ALA A 430 -25.13 -10.76 -10.99
C ALA A 430 -24.49 -10.31 -9.66
N ALA A 431 -25.05 -9.30 -9.01
CA ALA A 431 -24.58 -8.83 -7.71
C ALA A 431 -24.77 -9.87 -6.60
N THR A 432 -25.88 -10.62 -6.63
CA THR A 432 -26.11 -11.75 -5.71
C THR A 432 -25.10 -12.87 -5.94
N LEU A 433 -24.77 -13.21 -7.18
CA LEU A 433 -23.75 -14.23 -7.49
C LEU A 433 -22.37 -13.82 -6.95
N MET A 434 -21.99 -12.55 -7.10
CA MET A 434 -20.75 -12.02 -6.52
C MET A 434 -20.76 -12.05 -4.99
N ALA A 435 -21.88 -11.67 -4.38
CA ALA A 435 -22.06 -11.76 -2.94
C ALA A 435 -21.98 -13.21 -2.44
N LEU A 436 -22.57 -14.17 -3.16
CA LEU A 436 -22.48 -15.59 -2.86
C LEU A 436 -21.05 -16.11 -3.02
N ALA A 437 -20.33 -15.71 -4.07
CA ALA A 437 -18.92 -16.06 -4.24
C ALA A 437 -18.07 -15.54 -3.07
N PHE A 438 -18.30 -14.30 -2.63
CA PHE A 438 -17.64 -13.74 -1.45
C PHE A 438 -17.96 -14.52 -0.15
N ILE A 439 -19.22 -14.91 0.05
CA ILE A 439 -19.63 -15.73 1.20
C ILE A 439 -18.96 -17.12 1.14
N LEU A 440 -19.01 -17.79 -0.01
CA LEU A 440 -18.40 -19.11 -0.20
C LEU A 440 -16.90 -19.08 0.07
N TYR A 441 -16.22 -18.03 -0.37
CA TYR A 441 -14.79 -17.86 -0.12
C TYR A 441 -14.49 -17.69 1.37
N ASN A 442 -15.35 -17.00 2.12
CA ASN A 442 -15.23 -16.87 3.58
C ASN A 442 -15.56 -18.15 4.35
N VAL A 443 -16.46 -18.99 3.83
CA VAL A 443 -16.76 -20.31 4.40
C VAL A 443 -15.63 -21.30 4.11
N PHE A 444 -15.04 -21.23 2.92
CA PHE A 444 -13.98 -22.11 2.44
C PHE A 444 -12.72 -21.32 2.02
N PRO A 445 -11.99 -20.71 2.98
CA PRO A 445 -10.86 -19.82 2.69
C PRO A 445 -9.70 -20.51 1.95
N PHE A 446 -9.58 -21.83 2.08
CA PHE A 446 -8.57 -22.62 1.38
C PHE A 446 -8.90 -22.95 -0.08
N THR A 447 -10.08 -22.54 -0.60
CA THR A 447 -10.37 -22.64 -2.04
C THR A 447 -9.41 -21.81 -2.90
N ALA A 448 -8.77 -20.80 -2.29
CA ALA A 448 -7.64 -20.06 -2.84
C ALA A 448 -6.49 -20.95 -3.29
N GLU A 449 -6.31 -22.13 -2.67
CA GLU A 449 -5.23 -23.06 -3.02
C GLU A 449 -5.29 -23.53 -4.47
N TYR A 450 -6.50 -23.55 -5.04
CA TYR A 450 -6.76 -23.95 -6.42
C TYR A 450 -6.65 -22.79 -7.41
N ALA A 451 -6.60 -21.55 -6.92
CA ALA A 451 -6.35 -20.39 -7.77
C ALA A 451 -4.85 -20.27 -8.02
N THR A 452 -4.47 -20.34 -9.29
CA THR A 452 -3.12 -19.96 -9.72
C THR A 452 -3.10 -18.44 -9.89
N GLY A 453 -2.17 -17.75 -9.20
CA GLY A 453 -1.91 -16.32 -9.42
C GLY A 453 -2.39 -15.38 -8.31
N CYS A 454 -1.67 -14.25 -8.20
CA CYS A 454 -1.82 -13.25 -7.14
C CYS A 454 -2.75 -12.08 -7.50
N PHE A 455 -3.90 -12.33 -8.12
CA PHE A 455 -4.78 -11.27 -8.66
C PHE A 455 -6.19 -11.23 -8.03
N LEU A 456 -6.55 -12.19 -7.18
CA LEU A 456 -7.92 -12.33 -6.64
C LEU A 456 -8.23 -11.39 -5.47
N SER A 457 -7.20 -10.90 -4.77
CA SER A 457 -7.36 -10.13 -3.53
C SER A 457 -8.28 -8.93 -3.68
N LEU A 458 -8.04 -8.10 -4.70
CA LEU A 458 -8.85 -6.90 -4.94
C LEU A 458 -10.27 -7.26 -5.42
N PRO A 459 -10.50 -8.09 -6.45
CA PRO A 459 -11.84 -8.53 -6.85
C PRO A 459 -12.69 -9.11 -5.70
N VAL A 460 -12.10 -9.94 -4.83
CA VAL A 460 -12.80 -10.55 -3.69
C VAL A 460 -13.15 -9.50 -2.64
N LEU A 461 -12.21 -8.59 -2.30
CA LEU A 461 -12.46 -7.48 -1.38
C LEU A 461 -13.62 -6.60 -1.87
N LEU A 462 -13.59 -6.22 -3.14
CA LEU A 462 -14.64 -5.39 -3.76
C LEU A 462 -15.98 -6.13 -3.85
N SER A 463 -15.97 -7.46 -4.03
CA SER A 463 -17.19 -8.30 -3.96
C SER A 463 -17.81 -8.31 -2.56
N GLY A 464 -17.00 -8.23 -1.51
CA GLY A 464 -17.52 -8.07 -0.15
C GLY A 464 -18.20 -6.71 0.07
N ILE A 465 -17.71 -5.64 -0.57
CA ILE A 465 -18.38 -4.34 -0.54
C ILE A 465 -19.73 -4.40 -1.27
N VAL A 466 -19.82 -5.14 -2.38
CA VAL A 466 -21.10 -5.44 -3.06
C VAL A 466 -22.06 -6.17 -2.11
N PHE A 467 -21.57 -7.19 -1.41
CA PHE A 467 -22.36 -7.93 -0.41
C PHE A 467 -22.93 -7.01 0.68
N TYR A 468 -22.10 -6.17 1.32
CA TYR A 468 -22.58 -5.24 2.36
C TYR A 468 -23.53 -4.19 1.81
N THR A 469 -23.24 -3.64 0.63
CA THR A 469 -24.12 -2.65 -0.02
C THR A 469 -25.51 -3.24 -0.27
N LEU A 470 -25.58 -4.48 -0.78
CA LEU A 470 -26.83 -5.23 -0.94
C LEU A 470 -27.51 -5.48 0.41
N MET A 471 -26.81 -6.12 1.35
CA MET A 471 -27.35 -6.54 2.64
C MET A 471 -27.91 -5.36 3.43
N ILE A 472 -27.13 -4.29 3.60
CA ILE A 472 -27.54 -3.10 4.37
C ILE A 472 -28.71 -2.40 3.68
N THR A 473 -28.72 -2.32 2.34
CA THR A 473 -29.86 -1.74 1.60
C THR A 473 -31.13 -2.56 1.81
N LEU A 474 -31.05 -3.90 1.75
CA LEU A 474 -32.18 -4.80 1.99
C LEU A 474 -32.72 -4.66 3.43
N ILE A 475 -31.82 -4.63 4.43
CA ILE A 475 -32.19 -4.43 5.85
C ILE A 475 -32.86 -3.07 6.04
N GLN A 476 -32.30 -2.00 5.46
CA GLN A 476 -32.89 -0.67 5.55
C GLN A 476 -34.29 -0.65 4.92
N ARG A 477 -34.47 -1.27 3.75
CA ARG A 477 -35.77 -1.34 3.07
C ARG A 477 -36.80 -2.15 3.85
N ALA A 478 -36.42 -3.30 4.39
CA ALA A 478 -37.27 -4.06 5.29
C ALA A 478 -37.68 -3.21 6.51
N GLY A 479 -36.74 -2.40 7.02
CA GLY A 479 -36.98 -1.50 8.14
C GLY A 479 -37.99 -0.41 7.82
N ILE A 480 -37.87 0.25 6.67
CA ILE A 480 -38.84 1.27 6.26
C ILE A 480 -40.23 0.64 6.04
N PHE A 481 -40.29 -0.53 5.40
CA PHE A 481 -41.55 -1.24 5.17
C PHE A 481 -42.26 -1.63 6.48
N LYS A 482 -41.52 -2.11 7.47
CA LYS A 482 -42.05 -2.47 8.79
C LYS A 482 -42.15 -1.28 9.75
N LYS A 483 -41.66 -0.10 9.38
CA LYS A 483 -41.49 1.08 10.25
C LYS A 483 -40.64 0.78 11.50
N ILE A 484 -39.63 -0.07 11.36
CA ILE A 484 -38.69 -0.49 12.41
C ILE A 484 -37.26 -0.21 11.94
N ASN A 485 -36.42 0.39 12.78
CA ASN A 485 -35.02 0.62 12.42
C ASN A 485 -34.17 -0.64 12.72
N PHE A 486 -34.26 -1.68 11.90
CA PHE A 486 -33.50 -2.93 12.10
C PHE A 486 -31.99 -2.71 12.23
N LEU A 487 -31.42 -1.76 11.50
CA LEU A 487 -29.99 -1.46 11.57
C LEU A 487 -29.57 -1.03 12.99
N LEU A 488 -30.38 -0.19 13.64
CA LEU A 488 -30.15 0.22 15.02
C LEU A 488 -30.17 -0.97 15.96
N PHE A 489 -31.17 -1.86 15.85
CA PHE A 489 -31.26 -3.06 16.69
C PHE A 489 -30.09 -4.02 16.47
N ILE A 490 -29.63 -4.19 15.22
CA ILE A 490 -28.46 -5.02 14.90
C ILE A 490 -27.21 -4.41 15.53
N ILE A 491 -26.97 -3.10 15.38
CA ILE A 491 -25.79 -2.42 15.94
C ILE A 491 -25.80 -2.45 17.46
N VAL A 492 -26.94 -2.16 18.09
CA VAL A 492 -27.07 -2.21 19.56
C VAL A 492 -26.94 -3.63 20.06
N GLY A 493 -27.59 -4.60 19.43
CA GLY A 493 -27.47 -6.02 19.79
C GLY A 493 -26.03 -6.51 19.66
N TRP A 494 -25.35 -6.14 18.57
CA TRP A 494 -23.93 -6.40 18.38
C TRP A 494 -23.09 -5.83 19.52
N PHE A 495 -23.26 -4.54 19.82
CA PHE A 495 -22.51 -3.88 20.88
C PHE A 495 -22.74 -4.56 22.24
N LEU A 496 -23.99 -4.93 22.55
CA LEU A 496 -24.32 -5.64 23.79
C LEU A 496 -23.69 -7.03 23.85
N ILE A 497 -23.67 -7.79 22.74
CA ILE A 497 -23.01 -9.10 22.70
C ILE A 497 -21.50 -8.97 22.92
N VAL A 498 -20.86 -8.02 22.22
CA VAL A 498 -19.42 -7.77 22.36
C VAL A 498 -19.06 -7.26 23.76
N ALA A 499 -19.88 -6.37 24.34
CA ALA A 499 -19.64 -5.84 25.69
C ALA A 499 -19.89 -6.88 26.79
N ALA A 500 -20.77 -7.86 26.58
CA ALA A 500 -21.08 -8.89 27.55
C ALA A 500 -20.19 -10.15 27.43
N GLY A 501 -19.58 -10.39 26.26
CA GLY A 501 -18.73 -11.55 26.01
C GLY A 501 -17.26 -11.33 26.39
N SER A 502 -16.59 -12.37 26.88
CA SER A 502 -15.12 -12.43 26.91
C SER A 502 -14.63 -12.85 25.54
N ASN A 503 -13.97 -11.97 24.78
CA ASN A 503 -13.57 -12.27 23.42
C ASN A 503 -12.18 -12.96 23.34
N ASN A 504 -12.16 -14.29 23.25
CA ASN A 504 -10.92 -15.07 23.06
C ASN A 504 -10.47 -15.15 21.61
N TYR A 505 -11.20 -14.51 20.68
CA TYR A 505 -10.77 -14.37 19.29
C TYR A 505 -9.41 -13.66 19.26
N HIS A 506 -8.53 -14.17 18.39
CA HIS A 506 -7.12 -13.77 18.27
C HIS A 506 -6.16 -14.31 19.32
N THR A 507 -6.59 -15.28 20.14
CA THR A 507 -5.67 -16.03 21.00
C THR A 507 -4.69 -16.84 20.15
N VAL A 508 -3.40 -16.74 20.50
CA VAL A 508 -2.34 -17.47 19.82
C VAL A 508 -2.57 -18.97 19.96
N HIS A 509 -2.50 -19.70 18.84
CA HIS A 509 -2.63 -21.15 18.83
C HIS A 509 -1.45 -21.79 19.56
N ARG A 510 -1.77 -22.73 20.47
CA ARG A 510 -0.78 -23.47 21.26
C ARG A 510 -0.84 -24.96 20.93
N ILE A 511 0.31 -25.59 20.96
CA ILE A 511 0.49 -27.02 20.74
C ILE A 511 1.04 -27.67 22.01
N PRO A 512 0.52 -28.83 22.43
CA PRO A 512 1.04 -29.57 23.59
C PRO A 512 2.37 -30.24 23.25
N VAL A 513 3.35 -30.18 24.15
CA VAL A 513 4.70 -30.73 23.93
C VAL A 513 5.35 -31.25 25.21
N THR A 514 6.34 -32.11 25.01
CA THR A 514 7.14 -32.80 26.04
C THR A 514 8.62 -32.40 25.97
N THR A 515 8.93 -31.17 25.54
CA THR A 515 10.32 -30.73 25.33
C THR A 515 11.04 -30.39 26.62
N PRO A 516 12.35 -30.66 26.69
CA PRO A 516 13.21 -30.16 27.77
C PRO A 516 13.29 -28.63 27.76
N PRO A 517 13.64 -28.00 28.90
CA PRO A 517 13.84 -26.56 28.97
C PRO A 517 14.92 -26.10 27.99
N ALA A 518 14.67 -24.98 27.34
CA ALA A 518 15.61 -24.41 26.37
C ALA A 518 16.95 -24.04 27.02
N PRO A 519 18.08 -24.30 26.34
CA PRO A 519 19.40 -23.96 26.86
C PRO A 519 19.61 -22.45 26.95
N ARG A 520 20.56 -22.01 27.78
CA ARG A 520 21.01 -20.62 27.78
C ARG A 520 21.76 -20.30 26.49
N LEU A 521 21.67 -19.06 26.03
CA LEU A 521 22.37 -18.60 24.82
C LEU A 521 23.87 -18.93 24.85
N GLN A 522 24.52 -18.75 26.02
CA GLN A 522 25.95 -19.01 26.21
C GLN A 522 26.27 -20.52 26.18
N ASP A 523 25.42 -21.34 26.81
CA ASP A 523 25.57 -22.80 26.80
C ASP A 523 25.42 -23.34 25.37
N TYR A 524 24.44 -22.83 24.62
CA TYR A 524 24.26 -23.18 23.22
C TYR A 524 25.46 -22.75 22.37
N PHE A 525 25.97 -21.52 22.58
CA PHE A 525 27.17 -21.04 21.88
C PHE A 525 28.39 -21.92 22.17
N LYS A 526 28.57 -22.35 23.43
CA LYS A 526 29.64 -23.29 23.79
C LYS A 526 29.54 -24.58 22.99
N GLN A 527 28.37 -25.20 22.93
CA GLN A 527 28.17 -26.42 22.15
C GLN A 527 28.36 -26.21 20.65
N TRP A 528 27.88 -25.08 20.11
CA TRP A 528 28.07 -24.71 18.71
C TRP A 528 29.57 -24.61 18.33
N VAL A 529 30.39 -23.99 19.20
CA VAL A 529 31.85 -23.90 19.02
C VAL A 529 32.50 -25.27 19.13
N LEU A 530 32.13 -26.08 20.13
CA LEU A 530 32.71 -27.41 20.34
C LEU A 530 32.41 -28.37 19.18
N GLN A 531 31.22 -28.29 18.59
CA GLN A 531 30.89 -29.07 17.39
C GLN A 531 31.74 -28.72 16.18
N ARG A 532 32.24 -27.47 16.12
CA ARG A 532 33.10 -26.95 15.05
C ARG A 532 34.58 -26.93 15.44
N GLN A 533 34.99 -27.58 16.53
CA GLN A 533 36.34 -27.47 17.08
C GLN A 533 37.45 -27.77 16.05
N GLU A 534 37.27 -28.81 15.23
CA GLU A 534 38.29 -29.22 14.25
C GLU A 534 38.38 -28.23 13.09
N GLU A 535 37.25 -27.67 12.65
CA GLU A 535 37.20 -26.63 11.62
C GLU A 535 37.84 -25.32 12.11
N ILE A 536 37.55 -24.93 13.36
CA ILE A 536 38.13 -23.74 13.99
C ILE A 536 39.64 -23.91 14.18
N ARG A 537 40.09 -25.10 14.61
CA ARG A 537 41.54 -25.39 14.76
C ARG A 537 42.26 -25.38 13.42
N SER A 538 41.67 -25.98 12.38
CA SER A 538 42.27 -26.11 11.05
C SER A 538 42.14 -24.85 10.19
N ALA A 539 41.31 -23.88 10.57
CA ALA A 539 41.19 -22.62 9.85
C ALA A 539 42.56 -21.93 9.72
N PRO A 540 42.99 -21.54 8.50
CA PRO A 540 44.32 -20.94 8.25
C PRO A 540 44.48 -19.56 8.88
N GLY A 541 43.38 -18.97 9.37
CA GLY A 541 43.38 -17.71 10.10
C GLY A 541 42.20 -17.66 11.06
N ILE A 542 41.41 -16.62 10.94
CA ILE A 542 40.22 -16.39 11.75
C ILE A 542 39.06 -17.26 11.25
N TYR A 543 38.32 -17.86 12.19
CA TYR A 543 37.04 -18.51 11.91
C TYR A 543 35.89 -17.49 12.02
N PRO A 544 35.11 -17.25 10.95
CA PRO A 544 34.04 -16.26 10.98
C PRO A 544 32.77 -16.83 11.63
N VAL A 545 32.10 -15.98 12.40
CA VAL A 545 30.79 -16.25 12.98
C VAL A 545 29.87 -15.11 12.58
N PHE A 546 28.79 -15.39 11.86
CA PHE A 546 27.88 -14.36 11.38
C PHE A 546 26.64 -14.22 12.28
N LEU A 547 26.31 -12.98 12.63
CA LEU A 547 25.03 -12.57 13.19
C LEU A 547 24.27 -11.86 12.08
N VAL A 548 23.24 -12.51 11.55
CA VAL A 548 22.45 -11.97 10.44
C VAL A 548 21.20 -11.31 11.01
N ASN A 549 20.90 -10.09 10.57
CA ASN A 549 19.63 -9.43 10.85
C ASN A 549 18.87 -9.13 9.55
N SER A 550 17.56 -9.29 9.54
CA SER A 550 16.70 -9.13 8.34
C SER A 550 15.58 -8.11 8.57
N TYR A 551 15.47 -7.18 7.63
CA TYR A 551 14.50 -6.10 7.70
C TYR A 551 13.06 -6.60 7.49
N GLY A 552 12.11 -5.97 8.17
CA GLY A 552 10.70 -6.17 7.95
C GLY A 552 10.14 -5.41 6.76
N GLY A 553 9.15 -6.00 6.08
CA GLY A 553 8.48 -5.40 4.92
C GLY A 553 7.57 -6.37 4.16
N GLY A 554 6.77 -7.16 4.88
CA GLY A 554 5.81 -8.11 4.29
C GLY A 554 6.46 -9.25 3.51
N ILE A 555 5.69 -9.88 2.62
CA ILE A 555 6.13 -11.08 1.88
C ILE A 555 7.34 -10.80 0.98
N ARG A 556 7.50 -9.57 0.50
CA ARG A 556 8.68 -9.14 -0.27
C ARG A 556 9.96 -9.30 0.54
N ALA A 557 9.96 -8.87 1.80
CA ALA A 557 11.13 -8.99 2.68
C ALA A 557 11.44 -10.46 3.01
N ALA A 558 10.41 -11.30 3.15
CA ALA A 558 10.57 -12.75 3.32
C ALA A 558 11.27 -13.38 2.11
N ALA A 559 10.75 -13.11 0.90
CA ALA A 559 11.31 -13.59 -0.35
C ALA A 559 12.76 -13.09 -0.56
N PHE A 560 13.01 -11.80 -0.32
CA PHE A 560 14.35 -11.22 -0.47
C PHE A 560 15.35 -11.84 0.52
N THR A 561 14.94 -12.08 1.76
CA THR A 561 15.78 -12.74 2.78
C THR A 561 16.18 -14.13 2.32
N ASN A 562 15.23 -14.93 1.81
CA ASN A 562 15.50 -16.27 1.31
C ASN A 562 16.39 -16.25 0.06
N PHE A 563 16.16 -15.33 -0.88
CA PHE A 563 17.04 -15.18 -2.05
C PHE A 563 18.46 -14.77 -1.67
N ALA A 564 18.62 -13.82 -0.74
CA ALA A 564 19.94 -13.38 -0.30
C ALA A 564 20.73 -14.49 0.38
N LEU A 565 20.11 -15.24 1.30
CA LEU A 565 20.74 -16.34 2.00
C LEU A 565 21.04 -17.51 1.07
N SER A 566 20.07 -17.93 0.25
CA SER A 566 20.28 -19.00 -0.75
C SER A 566 21.37 -18.67 -1.77
N TYR A 567 21.45 -17.41 -2.21
CA TYR A 567 22.49 -16.98 -3.12
C TYR A 567 23.88 -17.05 -2.47
N MET A 568 24.02 -16.66 -1.20
CA MET A 568 25.28 -16.76 -0.47
C MET A 568 25.68 -18.23 -0.25
N ASP A 569 24.72 -19.09 0.07
CA ASP A 569 24.94 -20.54 0.19
C ASP A 569 25.42 -21.15 -1.14
N ASP A 570 24.68 -20.94 -2.23
CA ASP A 570 25.04 -21.43 -3.57
C ASP A 570 26.41 -20.89 -4.03
N SER A 571 26.70 -19.62 -3.76
CA SER A 571 27.98 -19.00 -4.13
C SER A 571 29.17 -19.64 -3.40
N LEU A 572 29.07 -19.92 -2.09
CA LEU A 572 30.13 -20.59 -1.34
C LEU A 572 30.29 -22.04 -1.76
N LEU A 573 29.18 -22.76 -1.94
CA LEU A 573 29.22 -24.15 -2.40
C LEU A 573 29.91 -24.23 -3.77
N ARG A 574 29.52 -23.38 -4.74
CA ARG A 574 30.19 -23.33 -6.05
C ARG A 574 31.68 -23.02 -5.94
N ARG A 575 32.05 -22.06 -5.08
CA ARG A 575 33.46 -21.71 -4.83
C ARG A 575 34.25 -22.92 -4.30
N ASP A 576 33.71 -23.59 -3.29
CA ASP A 576 34.40 -24.69 -2.60
C ASP A 576 34.47 -25.95 -3.49
N SER A 577 33.52 -26.16 -4.42
CA SER A 577 33.60 -27.23 -5.46
C SER A 577 34.94 -27.32 -6.13
N MET A 578 35.45 -26.14 -6.48
CA MET A 578 36.61 -26.01 -7.35
C MET A 578 37.91 -26.30 -6.61
N THR A 579 37.85 -26.41 -5.27
CA THR A 579 39.02 -26.52 -4.39
C THR A 579 39.20 -27.91 -3.76
N GLY A 580 38.23 -28.82 -3.92
CA GLY A 580 38.29 -30.19 -3.37
C GLY A 580 38.17 -30.28 -1.84
N ARG A 581 37.79 -29.19 -1.17
CA ARG A 581 37.58 -29.13 0.28
C ARG A 581 36.16 -29.59 0.68
N PRO A 582 35.91 -29.95 1.96
CA PRO A 582 34.55 -30.17 2.45
C PRO A 582 33.72 -28.90 2.25
N TRP A 583 32.57 -29.06 1.60
CA TRP A 583 31.74 -27.95 1.14
C TRP A 583 30.88 -27.49 2.31
N ARG A 584 30.93 -26.21 2.65
CA ARG A 584 30.09 -25.62 3.70
C ARG A 584 29.29 -24.48 3.11
N SER A 585 27.98 -24.47 3.33
CA SER A 585 27.14 -23.34 2.95
C SER A 585 27.47 -22.10 3.80
N PHE A 586 26.95 -20.93 3.43
CA PHE A 586 27.13 -19.71 4.21
C PHE A 586 26.46 -19.85 5.57
N GLU A 587 25.27 -20.45 5.62
CA GLU A 587 24.51 -20.70 6.84
C GLU A 587 25.24 -21.56 7.86
N HIS A 588 26.20 -22.39 7.44
CA HIS A 588 27.07 -23.15 8.35
C HIS A 588 27.90 -22.25 9.29
N TYR A 589 28.22 -21.03 8.85
CA TYR A 589 28.96 -20.02 9.60
C TYR A 589 28.03 -19.02 10.32
N VAL A 590 26.72 -19.11 10.12
CA VAL A 590 25.73 -18.21 10.74
C VAL A 590 25.31 -18.77 12.09
N PHE A 591 25.54 -17.98 13.15
CA PHE A 591 25.12 -18.35 14.50
C PHE A 591 23.65 -17.99 14.77
N SER A 592 23.21 -16.83 14.27
CA SER A 592 21.84 -16.34 14.52
C SER A 592 21.23 -15.61 13.33
N LEU A 593 19.93 -15.80 13.14
CA LEU A 593 19.06 -15.02 12.25
C LEU A 593 18.06 -14.24 13.09
N SER A 594 18.18 -12.91 13.13
CA SER A 594 17.28 -12.02 13.84
C SER A 594 16.43 -11.23 12.86
N GLY A 595 15.11 -11.43 12.85
CA GLY A 595 14.23 -10.81 11.87
C GLY A 595 13.07 -10.04 12.49
N ALA A 596 12.54 -9.07 11.76
CA ALA A 596 11.28 -8.40 12.06
C ALA A 596 10.30 -8.58 10.88
N SER A 597 8.99 -8.64 11.15
CA SER A 597 7.95 -8.76 10.13
C SER A 597 8.23 -9.89 9.13
N GLY A 598 8.13 -9.61 7.83
CA GLY A 598 8.51 -10.52 6.74
C GLY A 598 9.95 -11.04 6.81
N GLY A 599 10.91 -10.27 7.34
CA GLY A 599 12.29 -10.76 7.53
C GLY A 599 12.36 -11.94 8.49
N ALA A 600 11.57 -11.92 9.58
CA ALA A 600 11.47 -13.04 10.52
C ALA A 600 10.83 -14.28 9.87
N ILE A 601 9.82 -14.07 9.03
CA ILE A 601 9.16 -15.15 8.27
C ILE A 601 10.14 -15.81 7.31
N GLY A 602 10.88 -15.01 6.53
CA GLY A 602 11.92 -15.54 5.64
C GLY A 602 12.97 -16.33 6.41
N SER A 603 13.50 -15.77 7.50
CA SER A 603 14.44 -16.46 8.39
C SER A 603 13.89 -17.77 8.95
N ALA A 604 12.61 -17.85 9.32
CA ALA A 604 11.99 -19.09 9.80
C ALA A 604 11.92 -20.17 8.71
N ILE A 605 11.55 -19.80 7.47
CA ILE A 605 11.58 -20.73 6.33
C ILE A 605 13.00 -21.22 6.07
N GLN A 606 13.98 -20.31 6.13
CA GLN A 606 15.37 -20.66 5.92
C GLN A 606 15.88 -21.64 6.99
N CYS A 607 15.56 -21.41 8.27
CA CYS A 607 15.87 -22.35 9.36
C CYS A 607 15.23 -23.73 9.12
N ALA A 608 13.96 -23.78 8.69
CA ALA A 608 13.29 -25.04 8.37
C ALA A 608 13.91 -25.75 7.17
N TRP A 609 14.30 -24.99 6.13
CA TRP A 609 15.01 -25.51 4.97
C TRP A 609 16.34 -26.14 5.37
N ARG A 610 17.15 -25.42 6.16
CA ARG A 610 18.43 -25.88 6.66
C ARG A 610 18.31 -27.14 7.52
N ALA A 611 17.28 -27.20 8.38
CA ALA A 611 17.01 -28.38 9.20
C ALA A 611 16.67 -29.63 8.37
N THR A 612 16.01 -29.44 7.22
CA THR A 612 15.58 -30.53 6.33
C THR A 612 16.69 -30.94 5.35
N HIS A 613 17.57 -30.01 4.96
CA HIS A 613 18.62 -30.20 3.96
C HIS A 613 20.01 -29.81 4.51
N PRO A 614 20.58 -30.57 5.46
CA PRO A 614 21.95 -30.32 5.92
C PRO A 614 22.96 -30.55 4.78
N ASP A 615 24.12 -29.89 4.84
CA ASP A 615 25.20 -29.91 3.81
C ASP A 615 25.71 -31.33 3.43
N SER A 616 25.26 -32.38 4.11
CA SER A 616 25.81 -33.74 4.07
C SER A 616 25.15 -34.71 3.08
N LEU A 617 24.26 -34.29 2.18
CA LEU A 617 23.63 -35.25 1.25
C LEU A 617 24.55 -35.58 0.05
N ARG A 618 25.38 -36.61 0.24
CA ARG A 618 25.90 -37.42 -0.88
C ARG A 618 24.73 -38.17 -1.50
N ASP A 619 24.57 -38.11 -2.82
CA ASP A 619 23.68 -39.04 -3.50
C ASP A 619 24.19 -40.49 -3.37
N GLY A 620 23.33 -41.47 -3.69
CA GLY A 620 23.69 -42.90 -3.64
C GLY A 620 24.83 -43.31 -4.58
N GLY A 621 25.32 -42.40 -5.44
CA GLY A 621 26.50 -42.58 -6.31
C GLY A 621 27.76 -41.86 -5.81
N GLY A 622 27.70 -41.16 -4.67
CA GLY A 622 28.82 -40.38 -4.14
C GLY A 622 29.02 -39.02 -4.80
N HIS A 623 28.08 -38.57 -5.65
CA HIS A 623 28.06 -37.21 -6.17
C HIS A 623 27.39 -36.26 -5.17
N TYR A 624 27.92 -35.05 -5.08
CA TYR A 624 27.34 -33.98 -4.28
C TYR A 624 26.30 -33.27 -5.15
N CYS A 625 25.01 -33.45 -4.82
CA CYS A 625 23.96 -32.62 -5.41
C CYS A 625 24.04 -31.24 -4.74
N ASN A 626 23.95 -30.15 -5.51
CA ASN A 626 23.79 -28.81 -4.94
C ASN A 626 22.30 -28.63 -4.58
N PRO A 627 21.89 -28.75 -3.31
CA PRO A 627 20.47 -28.65 -2.94
C PRO A 627 19.94 -27.22 -3.16
N TYR A 628 20.83 -26.23 -3.30
CA TYR A 628 20.47 -24.83 -3.45
C TYR A 628 20.14 -24.41 -4.90
N ALA A 629 20.55 -25.22 -5.89
CA ALA A 629 20.14 -25.01 -7.28
C ALA A 629 18.62 -25.24 -7.46
N ASP A 630 18.08 -26.26 -6.78
CA ASP A 630 16.63 -26.54 -6.75
C ASP A 630 15.89 -25.59 -5.78
N TYR A 631 16.58 -25.12 -4.73
CA TYR A 631 15.99 -24.24 -3.72
C TYR A 631 15.47 -22.91 -4.29
N GLN A 632 16.20 -22.27 -5.20
CA GLN A 632 15.76 -21.00 -5.81
C GLN A 632 14.44 -21.18 -6.58
N GLN A 633 14.34 -22.26 -7.36
CA GLN A 633 13.11 -22.60 -8.09
C GLN A 633 11.94 -22.92 -7.13
N ARG A 634 12.22 -23.57 -5.99
CA ARG A 634 11.23 -23.85 -4.95
C ARG A 634 10.78 -22.59 -4.22
N ILE A 635 11.69 -21.66 -3.92
CA ILE A 635 11.37 -20.34 -3.38
C ILE A 635 10.43 -19.61 -4.35
N GLU A 636 10.75 -19.57 -5.65
CA GLU A 636 9.89 -18.95 -6.66
C GLU A 636 8.50 -19.60 -6.67
N THR A 637 8.46 -20.94 -6.65
CA THR A 637 7.22 -21.72 -6.64
C THR A 637 6.38 -21.47 -5.39
N PHE A 638 7.00 -21.35 -4.22
CA PHE A 638 6.32 -21.11 -2.95
C PHE A 638 5.73 -19.68 -2.89
N TYR A 639 6.53 -18.66 -3.23
CA TYR A 639 6.11 -17.26 -3.08
C TYR A 639 5.13 -16.77 -4.16
N ARG A 640 4.92 -17.52 -5.26
CA ARG A 640 3.92 -17.17 -6.29
C ARG A 640 2.47 -17.44 -5.85
N HIS A 641 2.27 -18.12 -4.73
CA HIS A 641 0.95 -18.45 -4.22
C HIS A 641 0.23 -17.24 -3.60
N ASP A 642 -1.11 -17.30 -3.60
CA ASP A 642 -1.95 -16.24 -3.05
C ASP A 642 -2.12 -16.40 -1.52
N PHE A 643 -1.21 -15.77 -0.77
CA PHE A 643 -1.26 -15.76 0.69
C PHE A 643 -2.21 -14.72 1.30
N LEU A 644 -2.76 -13.81 0.49
CA LEU A 644 -3.40 -12.58 0.99
C LEU A 644 -4.92 -12.61 0.84
N THR A 645 -5.45 -13.16 -0.25
CA THR A 645 -6.91 -13.17 -0.49
C THR A 645 -7.69 -13.87 0.64
N PRO A 646 -7.27 -15.02 1.19
CA PRO A 646 -7.93 -15.66 2.34
C PRO A 646 -7.96 -14.77 3.58
N VAL A 647 -6.91 -13.96 3.79
CA VAL A 647 -6.79 -13.07 4.93
C VAL A 647 -7.68 -11.84 4.76
N LEU A 648 -7.60 -11.15 3.61
CA LEU A 648 -8.40 -9.95 3.32
C LEU A 648 -9.89 -10.23 3.28
N SER A 649 -10.29 -11.34 2.64
CA SER A 649 -11.70 -11.73 2.58
C SER A 649 -12.27 -11.99 3.96
N SER A 650 -11.50 -12.61 4.86
CA SER A 650 -11.91 -12.90 6.24
C SER A 650 -12.16 -11.62 7.04
N ILE A 651 -11.38 -10.56 6.82
CA ILE A 651 -11.52 -9.29 7.57
C ILE A 651 -12.89 -8.68 7.40
N ILE A 652 -13.33 -8.56 6.14
CA ILE A 652 -14.64 -8.01 5.84
C ILE A 652 -15.71 -9.11 5.83
N GLY A 653 -15.36 -10.39 5.94
CA GLY A 653 -16.32 -11.49 5.89
C GLY A 653 -16.39 -12.20 7.23
N ARG A 654 -15.74 -13.35 7.33
CA ARG A 654 -15.79 -14.26 8.48
C ARG A 654 -15.60 -13.55 9.81
N ASP A 655 -14.61 -12.67 9.93
CA ASP A 655 -14.18 -12.05 11.19
C ASP A 655 -15.22 -11.10 11.78
N VAL A 656 -15.91 -10.36 10.89
CA VAL A 656 -17.05 -9.51 11.26
C VAL A 656 -18.07 -10.35 12.02
N TRP A 657 -18.41 -11.54 11.52
CA TRP A 657 -19.42 -12.40 12.14
C TRP A 657 -18.90 -13.26 13.29
N SER A 658 -17.68 -13.81 13.18
CA SER A 658 -17.10 -14.68 14.21
C SER A 658 -16.81 -13.91 15.49
N SER A 659 -16.39 -12.64 15.42
CA SER A 659 -16.14 -11.83 16.62
C SER A 659 -17.36 -11.68 17.54
N VAL A 660 -18.58 -11.88 17.01
CA VAL A 660 -19.85 -11.84 17.77
C VAL A 660 -20.26 -13.23 18.26
N VAL A 661 -19.99 -14.28 17.49
CA VAL A 661 -20.50 -15.64 17.71
C VAL A 661 -19.48 -16.54 18.44
N ALA A 662 -18.19 -16.21 18.38
CA ALA A 662 -17.06 -17.07 18.77
C ALA A 662 -16.95 -17.37 20.27
N ASP A 663 -17.63 -16.67 21.17
CA ASP A 663 -17.63 -17.02 22.60
C ASP A 663 -19.03 -17.43 23.12
N GLY A 664 -20.10 -16.85 22.56
CA GLY A 664 -21.48 -17.17 22.97
C GLY A 664 -21.99 -18.52 22.47
N TRP A 665 -21.68 -18.89 21.21
CA TRP A 665 -22.14 -20.14 20.60
C TRP A 665 -21.06 -21.23 20.56
N ALA A 666 -19.79 -20.84 20.40
CA ALA A 666 -18.66 -21.77 20.37
C ALA A 666 -18.42 -22.49 21.70
N SER A 667 -18.77 -21.86 22.83
CA SER A 667 -18.80 -22.49 24.16
C SER A 667 -19.70 -23.73 24.20
N MET A 668 -20.74 -23.81 23.34
CA MET A 668 -21.67 -24.94 23.29
C MET A 668 -21.30 -26.04 22.27
N ASN A 669 -20.48 -25.75 21.23
CA ASN A 669 -20.21 -26.70 20.12
C ASN A 669 -18.78 -26.67 19.53
N GLY A 670 -17.82 -25.97 20.16
CA GLY A 670 -16.48 -25.74 19.61
C GLY A 670 -16.43 -24.49 18.72
N VAL A 671 -15.24 -23.89 18.60
CA VAL A 671 -14.99 -22.74 17.72
C VAL A 671 -15.24 -23.19 16.28
N LEU A 672 -16.36 -22.76 15.70
CA LEU A 672 -16.74 -23.12 14.34
C LEU A 672 -15.63 -22.78 13.33
N TRP A 673 -14.90 -21.69 13.58
CA TRP A 673 -14.03 -21.03 12.61
C TRP A 673 -12.76 -20.48 13.25
N SER A 674 -11.60 -20.92 12.75
CA SER A 674 -10.31 -20.29 13.04
C SER A 674 -10.28 -18.84 12.54
N ASP A 675 -9.55 -17.97 13.23
CA ASP A 675 -9.41 -16.59 12.78
C ASP A 675 -8.51 -16.45 11.54
N ARG A 676 -8.49 -15.25 10.97
CA ARG A 676 -7.66 -14.98 9.78
C ARG A 676 -6.15 -15.14 10.02
N ALA A 677 -5.68 -15.02 11.25
CA ALA A 677 -4.28 -15.24 11.62
C ALA A 677 -3.90 -16.71 11.52
N ALA A 678 -4.75 -17.59 12.05
CA ALA A 678 -4.60 -19.03 11.95
C ALA A 678 -4.75 -19.54 10.50
N ILE A 679 -5.69 -18.96 9.72
CA ILE A 679 -5.80 -19.25 8.27
C ILE A 679 -4.47 -18.91 7.56
N GLN A 680 -3.87 -17.77 7.89
CA GLN A 680 -2.59 -17.35 7.31
C GLN A 680 -1.47 -18.33 7.66
N GLU A 681 -1.32 -18.72 8.94
CA GLU A 681 -0.32 -19.70 9.37
C GLU A 681 -0.47 -21.05 8.67
N GLU A 682 -1.71 -21.56 8.62
CA GLU A 682 -2.02 -22.85 8.01
C GLU A 682 -1.73 -22.84 6.50
N LEU A 683 -2.03 -21.73 5.82
CA LEU A 683 -1.77 -21.58 4.39
C LEU A 683 -0.26 -21.64 4.08
N TRP A 684 0.55 -20.94 4.88
CA TRP A 684 2.02 -21.03 4.77
C TRP A 684 2.53 -22.44 5.05
N ALA A 685 1.99 -23.13 6.06
CA ALA A 685 2.37 -24.51 6.35
C ALA A 685 1.99 -25.49 5.23
N ARG A 686 0.80 -25.34 4.63
CA ARG A 686 0.34 -26.17 3.51
C ARG A 686 1.24 -26.01 2.28
N TYR A 687 1.52 -24.77 1.85
CA TYR A 687 2.43 -24.52 0.72
C TYR A 687 3.87 -24.91 1.06
N GLY A 688 4.32 -24.72 2.30
CA GLY A 688 5.64 -25.14 2.76
C GLY A 688 5.84 -26.64 2.59
N ARG A 689 4.83 -27.45 2.97
CA ARG A 689 4.85 -28.90 2.76
C ARG A 689 4.78 -29.27 1.27
N LYS A 690 3.91 -28.60 0.50
CA LYS A 690 3.63 -28.91 -0.90
C LYS A 690 4.78 -28.58 -1.85
N ASP A 691 5.32 -27.37 -1.75
CA ASP A 691 6.28 -26.83 -2.72
C ASP A 691 7.73 -27.02 -2.25
N MET A 692 7.95 -26.94 -0.93
CA MET A 692 9.30 -26.95 -0.34
C MET A 692 9.61 -28.22 0.47
N GLY A 693 8.62 -29.08 0.75
CA GLY A 693 8.81 -30.26 1.60
C GLY A 693 9.06 -29.93 3.08
N LEU A 694 8.66 -28.75 3.55
CA LEU A 694 8.95 -28.25 4.90
C LEU A 694 7.79 -28.44 5.86
N ASN A 695 8.10 -28.85 7.10
CA ASN A 695 7.15 -28.92 8.20
C ASN A 695 7.18 -27.61 9.02
N LEU A 696 6.43 -26.62 8.56
CA LEU A 696 6.38 -25.28 9.15
C LEU A 696 5.42 -25.17 10.37
N ASP A 697 4.55 -26.16 10.57
CA ASP A 697 3.64 -26.28 11.73
C ASP A 697 4.25 -27.08 12.90
N SER A 698 5.50 -27.49 12.78
CA SER A 698 6.26 -28.13 13.85
C SER A 698 6.47 -27.19 15.06
N GLU A 699 6.73 -27.78 16.23
CA GLU A 699 7.06 -27.02 17.44
C GLU A 699 8.25 -26.09 17.20
N PHE A 700 8.13 -24.84 17.66
CA PHE A 700 9.14 -23.80 17.47
C PHE A 700 10.56 -24.29 17.80
N ASN A 701 10.77 -24.98 18.93
CA ASN A 701 12.10 -25.43 19.35
C ASN A 701 12.57 -26.74 18.70
N ALA A 702 11.71 -27.45 17.97
CA ALA A 702 11.98 -28.84 17.57
C ALA A 702 13.24 -29.00 16.71
N ILE A 703 13.53 -28.03 15.86
CA ILE A 703 14.69 -28.07 14.95
C ILE A 703 16.03 -27.75 15.63
N TRP A 704 15.99 -27.18 16.85
CA TRP A 704 17.17 -26.88 17.67
C TRP A 704 17.33 -27.80 18.88
N ASP A 705 16.40 -28.72 19.10
CA ASP A 705 16.48 -29.70 20.19
C ASP A 705 17.49 -30.81 19.84
N PRO A 706 18.64 -30.91 20.53
CA PRO A 706 19.64 -31.94 20.25
C PRO A 706 19.10 -33.37 20.44
N ALA A 707 18.07 -33.57 21.28
CA ALA A 707 17.45 -34.87 21.47
C ALA A 707 16.67 -35.32 20.23
N ARG A 708 16.20 -34.38 19.40
CA ARG A 708 15.42 -34.65 18.17
C ARG A 708 16.28 -34.53 16.91
N ALA A 709 17.06 -33.47 16.80
CA ALA A 709 17.87 -33.16 15.61
C ALA A 709 19.31 -33.69 15.67
N GLY A 710 19.73 -34.27 16.82
CA GLY A 710 21.09 -34.80 16.99
C GLY A 710 22.15 -33.71 16.80
N ARG A 711 23.22 -34.03 16.06
CA ARG A 711 24.27 -33.05 15.73
C ARG A 711 23.75 -31.92 14.83
N ASN A 712 22.73 -32.16 14.01
CA ASN A 712 22.21 -31.15 13.08
C ASN A 712 21.53 -29.98 13.82
N ALA A 713 21.17 -30.15 15.10
CA ALA A 713 20.62 -29.09 15.94
C ALA A 713 21.48 -27.81 15.91
N TYR A 714 22.81 -27.96 15.90
CA TYR A 714 23.77 -26.86 15.91
C TYR A 714 24.22 -26.40 14.52
N ASP A 715 23.66 -26.98 13.45
CA ASP A 715 23.91 -26.55 12.05
C ASP A 715 22.79 -25.65 11.51
N VAL A 716 21.73 -25.45 12.29
CA VAL A 716 20.66 -24.50 12.03
C VAL A 716 20.92 -23.21 12.81
N PRO A 717 20.98 -22.04 12.16
CA PRO A 717 21.10 -20.77 12.85
C PRO A 717 19.96 -20.57 13.87
N LEU A 718 20.26 -19.98 15.03
CA LEU A 718 19.24 -19.63 16.02
C LEU A 718 18.29 -18.56 15.46
N LEU A 719 16.98 -18.82 15.44
CA LEU A 719 15.98 -17.86 15.02
C LEU A 719 15.58 -16.92 16.17
N PHE A 720 15.61 -15.61 15.92
CA PHE A 720 15.09 -14.59 16.82
C PHE A 720 14.02 -13.77 16.09
N ALA A 721 12.75 -14.11 16.31
CA ALA A 721 11.63 -13.39 15.74
C ALA A 721 11.20 -12.25 16.68
N ASN A 722 11.32 -11.00 16.20
CA ASN A 722 11.12 -9.80 17.01
C ASN A 722 9.68 -9.30 16.89
N THR A 723 9.01 -9.04 18.01
CA THR A 723 7.62 -8.56 18.06
C THR A 723 7.52 -7.32 18.97
N LEU A 724 6.36 -6.68 18.98
CA LEU A 724 6.04 -5.56 19.86
C LEU A 724 4.79 -5.91 20.68
N ASN A 725 4.86 -5.82 21.99
CA ASN A 725 3.67 -5.84 22.83
C ASN A 725 3.00 -4.46 22.80
N VAL A 726 1.74 -4.37 22.37
CA VAL A 726 1.06 -3.06 22.31
C VAL A 726 0.66 -2.52 23.67
N ASP A 727 0.52 -3.39 24.67
CA ASP A 727 0.01 -3.01 25.98
C ASP A 727 1.00 -2.13 26.75
N ASP A 728 2.30 -2.41 26.63
CA ASP A 728 3.37 -1.70 27.34
C ASP A 728 4.44 -1.09 26.41
N GLY A 729 4.36 -1.34 25.10
CA GLY A 729 5.33 -0.88 24.12
C GLY A 729 6.70 -1.55 24.20
N LEU A 730 6.81 -2.67 24.93
CA LEU A 730 8.04 -3.44 25.08
C LEU A 730 8.27 -4.36 23.89
N LYS A 731 9.54 -4.60 23.59
CA LYS A 731 9.96 -5.51 22.53
C LYS A 731 9.80 -6.94 23.02
N GLY A 732 9.10 -7.77 22.26
CA GLY A 732 9.08 -9.21 22.48
C GLY A 732 10.10 -9.93 21.57
N ILE A 733 10.65 -11.04 22.04
CA ILE A 733 11.54 -11.91 21.27
C ILE A 733 11.07 -13.35 21.43
N CYS A 734 10.77 -14.01 20.31
CA CYS A 734 10.58 -15.46 20.25
C CYS A 734 11.89 -16.11 19.80
N ALA A 735 12.50 -16.92 20.67
CA ALA A 735 13.81 -17.54 20.45
C ALA A 735 13.87 -18.95 21.04
N PRO A 736 14.68 -19.87 20.46
CA PRO A 736 14.80 -21.24 20.94
C PRO A 736 15.78 -21.40 22.13
N VAL A 737 16.31 -20.30 22.66
CA VAL A 737 17.22 -20.24 23.82
C VAL A 737 16.67 -19.33 24.91
N THR A 738 17.16 -19.44 26.14
CA THR A 738 16.86 -18.48 27.22
C THR A 738 17.79 -17.26 27.13
N LEU A 739 17.22 -16.07 27.29
CA LEU A 739 17.92 -14.80 27.22
C LEU A 739 18.07 -14.21 28.62
N GLU A 740 19.23 -13.65 28.94
CA GLU A 740 19.45 -13.01 30.23
C GLU A 740 18.96 -11.56 30.20
N VAL A 741 18.23 -11.14 31.23
CA VAL A 741 17.71 -9.76 31.37
C VAL A 741 18.84 -8.72 31.33
N ALA A 742 20.04 -9.09 31.78
CA ALA A 742 21.21 -8.23 31.74
C ALA A 742 21.69 -7.91 30.31
N ASP A 743 21.49 -8.82 29.35
CA ASP A 743 21.86 -8.62 27.94
C ASP A 743 20.71 -8.06 27.10
N PHE A 744 19.47 -8.39 27.49
CA PHE A 744 18.26 -8.00 26.78
C PHE A 744 17.30 -7.24 27.71
N PRO A 745 17.70 -6.06 28.22
CA PRO A 745 16.88 -5.29 29.15
C PRO A 745 15.58 -4.85 28.48
N GLN A 746 14.49 -4.80 29.26
CA GLN A 746 13.16 -4.35 28.79
C GLN A 746 12.64 -5.14 27.58
N THR A 747 12.98 -6.42 27.49
CA THR A 747 12.44 -7.33 26.49
C THR A 747 11.56 -8.39 27.13
N ILE A 748 10.50 -8.76 26.42
CA ILE A 748 9.60 -9.85 26.77
C ILE A 748 10.08 -11.11 26.06
N GLN A 749 10.41 -12.15 26.82
CA GLN A 749 10.70 -13.46 26.26
C GLN A 749 9.38 -14.19 26.00
N VAL A 750 8.94 -14.20 24.74
CA VAL A 750 7.61 -14.68 24.35
C VAL A 750 7.40 -16.14 24.76
N ARG A 751 8.45 -16.96 24.69
CA ARG A 751 8.39 -18.36 25.12
C ARG A 751 8.13 -18.49 26.61
N ASP A 752 8.81 -17.70 27.44
CA ASP A 752 8.70 -17.82 28.90
C ASP A 752 7.29 -17.40 29.39
N LEU A 753 6.58 -16.59 28.58
CA LEU A 753 5.17 -16.29 28.80
C LEU A 753 4.26 -17.51 28.63
N LEU A 754 4.58 -18.47 27.75
CA LEU A 754 3.71 -19.64 27.50
C LEU A 754 3.49 -20.49 28.76
N HIS A 755 4.41 -20.42 29.73
CA HIS A 755 4.33 -21.11 31.01
C HIS A 755 3.87 -20.20 32.17
N SER A 756 3.64 -18.91 31.90
CA SER A 756 3.30 -17.92 32.92
C SER A 756 1.78 -17.86 33.18
N PRO A 757 1.31 -17.87 34.44
CA PRO A 757 -0.13 -17.80 34.77
C PRO A 757 -0.84 -16.58 34.16
N GLY A 758 -0.15 -15.45 34.07
CA GLY A 758 -0.68 -14.20 33.50
C GLY A 758 -0.87 -14.21 31.99
N ALA A 759 -0.28 -15.17 31.28
CA ALA A 759 -0.47 -15.34 29.83
C ALA A 759 -1.60 -16.33 29.51
N GLY A 760 -2.37 -16.78 30.51
CA GLY A 760 -3.39 -17.82 30.33
C GLY A 760 -2.80 -19.23 30.27
N ALA A 761 -1.67 -19.49 30.94
CA ALA A 761 -1.20 -20.87 31.15
C ALA A 761 -2.24 -21.64 31.97
N ARG A 762 -2.52 -22.89 31.59
CA ARG A 762 -3.46 -23.74 32.35
C ARG A 762 -2.90 -24.08 33.74
N LYS A 763 -3.79 -24.41 34.69
CA LYS A 763 -3.42 -24.70 36.09
C LYS A 763 -2.45 -25.88 36.16
N GLY A 764 -1.59 -25.89 37.19
CA GLY A 764 -0.56 -26.91 37.39
C GLY A 764 -1.11 -28.35 37.29
N GLY A 765 -0.64 -29.10 36.29
CA GLY A 765 -1.09 -30.46 35.96
C GLY A 765 -1.20 -30.72 34.45
N ASP A 766 -1.33 -29.69 33.62
CA ASP A 766 -1.39 -29.83 32.16
C ASP A 766 -0.01 -29.98 31.50
N ALA A 767 0.02 -30.63 30.34
CA ALA A 767 1.25 -30.80 29.54
C ALA A 767 1.85 -29.43 29.16
N PRO A 768 3.19 -29.30 29.09
CA PRO A 768 3.84 -28.09 28.61
C PRO A 768 3.25 -27.68 27.24
N GLU A 769 3.01 -26.39 27.06
CA GLU A 769 2.53 -25.84 25.79
C GLU A 769 3.68 -25.11 25.07
N SER A 770 3.66 -25.15 23.75
CA SER A 770 4.53 -24.36 22.87
C SER A 770 3.69 -23.76 21.74
N ILE A 771 4.36 -23.11 20.80
CA ILE A 771 3.78 -22.58 19.58
C ILE A 771 4.46 -23.21 18.37
N SER A 772 3.83 -23.15 17.20
CA SER A 772 4.47 -23.61 15.97
C SER A 772 5.60 -22.66 15.53
N LEU A 773 6.51 -23.14 14.69
CA LEU A 773 7.55 -22.32 14.07
C LEU A 773 6.94 -21.09 13.35
N MET A 774 5.89 -21.30 12.56
CA MET A 774 5.21 -20.20 11.86
C MET A 774 4.44 -19.28 12.79
N THR A 775 3.82 -19.79 13.86
CA THR A 775 3.18 -18.94 14.87
C THR A 775 4.22 -18.00 15.48
N GLY A 776 5.39 -18.51 15.90
CA GLY A 776 6.48 -17.69 16.44
C GLY A 776 7.00 -16.64 15.45
N ALA A 777 7.12 -17.00 14.18
CA ALA A 777 7.49 -16.06 13.12
C ALA A 777 6.39 -15.01 12.85
N PHE A 778 5.12 -15.40 12.80
CA PHE A 778 4.00 -14.49 12.50
C PHE A 778 3.67 -13.54 13.64
N LEU A 779 4.01 -13.85 14.89
CA LEU A 779 3.97 -12.86 15.99
C LEU A 779 4.84 -11.63 15.67
N SER A 780 5.89 -11.81 14.88
CA SER A 780 6.74 -10.72 14.37
C SER A 780 6.08 -9.90 13.26
N ALA A 781 4.99 -10.38 12.66
CA ALA A 781 4.39 -9.89 11.41
C ALA A 781 2.85 -9.72 11.49
N ARG A 782 2.30 -9.39 12.65
CA ARG A 782 0.87 -9.09 12.80
C ARG A 782 0.58 -7.61 12.57
N PHE A 783 -0.26 -7.32 11.58
CA PHE A 783 -0.77 -5.99 11.28
C PHE A 783 -2.25 -5.96 11.65
N PRO A 784 -2.71 -5.37 12.76
CA PRO A 784 -4.06 -5.58 13.27
C PRO A 784 -5.20 -5.42 12.25
N TYR A 785 -5.04 -4.59 11.23
CA TYR A 785 -6.02 -4.42 10.14
C TYR A 785 -6.01 -5.51 9.06
N ILE A 786 -4.94 -6.32 8.99
CA ILE A 786 -4.71 -7.44 8.06
C ILE A 786 -4.64 -8.78 8.78
N SER A 787 -3.71 -8.90 9.73
CA SER A 787 -3.54 -10.08 10.59
C SER A 787 -3.66 -9.60 12.04
N PRO A 788 -4.62 -10.12 12.82
CA PRO A 788 -4.92 -9.61 14.15
C PRO A 788 -3.71 -9.73 15.09
N SER A 789 -3.68 -8.92 16.16
CA SER A 789 -2.66 -9.07 17.21
C SER A 789 -2.73 -10.47 17.83
N GLY A 790 -1.57 -11.06 18.12
CA GLY A 790 -1.50 -12.33 18.82
C GLY A 790 -1.72 -12.14 20.31
N LYS A 791 -2.88 -12.58 20.82
CA LYS A 791 -3.20 -12.49 22.26
C LYS A 791 -2.61 -13.66 23.04
N MET A 792 -1.87 -13.35 24.10
CA MET A 792 -1.39 -14.31 25.09
C MET A 792 -1.87 -13.89 26.48
N GLY A 793 -3.10 -14.26 26.83
CA GLY A 793 -3.74 -13.76 28.04
C GLY A 793 -4.18 -12.29 27.91
N PRO A 794 -4.62 -11.66 29.02
CA PRO A 794 -5.19 -10.31 28.99
C PRO A 794 -4.17 -9.18 28.87
N ALA A 795 -2.88 -9.45 29.12
CA ALA A 795 -1.84 -8.43 29.28
C ALA A 795 -0.78 -8.43 28.16
N TYR A 796 -0.89 -9.33 27.19
CA TYR A 796 0.09 -9.46 26.11
C TYR A 796 -0.59 -9.57 24.76
N HIS A 797 -0.45 -8.52 23.96
CA HIS A 797 -0.96 -8.39 22.61
C HIS A 797 0.20 -8.09 21.66
N PHE A 798 0.66 -9.13 20.97
CA PHE A 798 1.83 -9.05 20.11
C PHE A 798 1.47 -8.59 18.69
N ILE A 799 2.17 -7.57 18.20
CA ILE A 799 2.08 -7.05 16.84
C ILE A 799 3.44 -7.00 16.13
N ASP A 800 3.45 -6.54 14.88
CA ASP A 800 4.64 -6.43 14.07
C ASP A 800 5.82 -5.76 14.80
N GLY A 801 6.95 -6.47 14.88
CA GLY A 801 8.14 -5.97 15.57
C GLY A 801 8.84 -4.84 14.86
N GLY A 802 8.56 -4.65 13.57
CA GLY A 802 9.07 -3.56 12.75
C GLY A 802 8.58 -2.18 13.18
N LEU A 803 7.49 -2.11 13.93
CA LEU A 803 7.04 -0.88 14.59
C LEU A 803 8.00 -0.43 15.70
N LYS A 804 8.87 -1.31 16.22
CA LYS A 804 9.87 -1.01 17.26
C LYS A 804 11.30 -1.05 16.72
N ASP A 805 11.65 -2.13 16.01
CA ASP A 805 12.96 -2.35 15.44
C ASP A 805 12.81 -3.14 14.12
N ASN A 806 12.57 -2.40 13.03
CA ASN A 806 12.37 -3.00 11.70
C ASN A 806 13.60 -3.71 11.15
N SER A 807 14.80 -3.38 11.63
CA SER A 807 16.03 -4.03 11.19
C SER A 807 16.34 -5.32 11.94
N ALA A 808 15.70 -5.50 13.11
CA ALA A 808 16.04 -6.50 14.12
C ALA A 808 17.50 -6.43 14.64
N ALA A 809 18.23 -5.36 14.33
CA ALA A 809 19.64 -5.14 14.64
C ALA A 809 19.89 -5.02 16.14
N SER A 810 18.94 -4.47 16.91
CA SER A 810 19.12 -4.34 18.36
C SER A 810 19.18 -5.70 19.07
N THR A 811 18.50 -6.71 18.54
CA THR A 811 18.61 -8.09 19.06
C THR A 811 19.95 -8.71 18.70
N SER A 812 20.42 -8.53 17.46
CA SER A 812 21.76 -8.97 17.07
C SER A 812 22.85 -8.29 17.91
N ALA A 813 22.67 -7.01 18.25
CA ALA A 813 23.55 -6.30 19.17
C ALA A 813 23.54 -6.95 20.58
N GLY A 814 22.37 -7.26 21.12
CA GLY A 814 22.21 -7.96 22.40
C GLY A 814 22.89 -9.33 22.41
N ILE A 815 22.73 -10.11 21.33
CA ILE A 815 23.41 -11.40 21.14
C ILE A 815 24.92 -11.19 21.15
N PHE A 816 25.43 -10.23 20.37
CA PHE A 816 26.86 -9.92 20.34
C PHE A 816 27.39 -9.56 21.73
N PHE A 817 26.69 -8.72 22.49
CA PHE A 817 27.13 -8.33 23.84
C PHE A 817 27.16 -9.53 24.80
N ALA A 818 26.14 -10.39 24.76
CA ALA A 818 26.09 -11.60 25.56
C ALA A 818 27.27 -12.53 25.26
N LEU A 819 27.55 -12.76 23.97
CA LEU A 819 28.67 -13.61 23.53
C LEU A 819 30.02 -12.98 23.83
N ALA A 820 30.21 -11.68 23.56
CA ALA A 820 31.46 -10.99 23.82
C ALA A 820 31.80 -10.99 25.30
N ARG A 821 30.80 -10.78 26.18
CA ARG A 821 30.96 -10.87 27.63
C ARG A 821 31.34 -12.29 28.06
N TYR A 822 30.62 -13.30 27.56
CA TYR A 822 30.92 -14.70 27.85
C TYR A 822 32.34 -15.10 27.42
N ILE A 823 32.77 -14.70 26.22
CA ILE A 823 34.13 -14.94 25.71
C ILE A 823 35.17 -14.25 26.60
N ALA A 824 34.96 -12.98 26.93
CA ALA A 824 35.89 -12.21 27.76
C ALA A 824 36.07 -12.81 29.16
N ILE A 825 34.98 -13.23 29.80
CA ILE A 825 35.00 -13.90 31.11
C ILE A 825 35.74 -15.24 31.00
N THR A 826 35.37 -16.07 30.02
CA THR A 826 35.97 -17.41 29.85
C THR A 826 37.48 -17.32 29.65
N LEU A 827 37.94 -16.41 28.78
CA LEU A 827 39.37 -16.19 28.52
C LEU A 827 40.12 -15.60 29.72
N ALA A 828 39.44 -14.80 30.56
CA ALA A 828 40.04 -14.24 31.77
C ALA A 828 40.21 -15.31 32.86
N GLU A 829 39.25 -16.23 32.98
CA GLU A 829 39.26 -17.29 33.99
C GLU A 829 40.21 -18.46 33.65
N LYS A 830 40.58 -18.64 32.38
CA LYS A 830 41.54 -19.67 31.91
C LYS A 830 41.20 -21.10 32.35
N GLN A 831 39.92 -21.47 32.32
CA GLN A 831 39.46 -22.75 32.83
C GLN A 831 39.79 -23.94 31.92
N ASP A 832 39.79 -23.76 30.59
CA ASP A 832 40.05 -24.80 29.60
C ASP A 832 40.90 -24.25 28.45
N ALA A 833 42.21 -24.52 28.49
CA ALA A 833 43.16 -24.04 27.50
C ALA A 833 42.82 -24.49 26.05
N GLY A 834 42.15 -25.64 25.90
CA GLY A 834 41.70 -26.14 24.60
C GLY A 834 40.56 -25.31 24.04
N TYR A 835 39.57 -24.98 24.87
CA TYR A 835 38.44 -24.13 24.50
C TYR A 835 38.84 -22.66 24.34
N ASP A 836 39.72 -22.15 25.20
CA ASP A 836 40.26 -20.78 25.12
C ASP A 836 40.96 -20.54 23.78
N SER A 837 41.72 -21.54 23.30
CA SER A 837 42.35 -21.49 21.98
C SER A 837 41.34 -21.45 20.83
N LEU A 838 40.16 -22.06 20.97
CA LEU A 838 39.09 -21.99 19.97
C LEU A 838 38.49 -20.58 19.96
N LEU A 839 38.15 -20.05 21.13
CA LEU A 839 37.57 -18.71 21.27
C LEU A 839 38.51 -17.62 20.73
N GLY A 840 39.82 -17.75 20.93
CA GLY A 840 40.82 -16.82 20.39
C GLY A 840 40.89 -16.78 18.85
N LYS A 841 40.40 -17.82 18.16
CA LYS A 841 40.36 -17.87 16.68
C LYS A 841 39.06 -17.34 16.07
N ILE A 842 38.04 -17.05 16.88
CA ILE A 842 36.73 -16.62 16.39
C ILE A 842 36.66 -15.10 16.17
N ARG A 843 36.00 -14.67 15.10
CA ARG A 843 35.55 -13.28 14.90
C ARG A 843 34.08 -13.22 14.52
N ILE A 844 33.37 -12.24 15.08
CA ILE A 844 31.94 -12.07 14.87
C ILE A 844 31.69 -10.98 13.83
N TYR A 845 30.87 -11.26 12.82
CA TYR A 845 30.51 -10.34 11.74
C TYR A 845 29.00 -10.13 11.71
N PHE A 846 28.56 -8.90 11.45
CA PHE A 846 27.15 -8.58 11.23
C PHE A 846 26.83 -8.58 9.74
N VAL A 847 25.69 -9.15 9.38
CA VAL A 847 25.13 -9.09 8.03
C VAL A 847 23.70 -8.58 8.12
N SER A 848 23.48 -7.36 7.65
CA SER A 848 22.16 -6.73 7.60
C SER A 848 21.53 -6.92 6.23
N ILE A 849 20.46 -7.70 6.15
CA ILE A 849 19.67 -7.90 4.93
C ILE A 849 18.55 -6.87 4.93
N SER A 850 18.74 -5.80 4.15
CA SER A 850 17.79 -4.70 4.04
C SER A 850 16.70 -5.01 3.03
N ASN A 851 15.51 -4.46 3.24
CA ASN A 851 14.42 -4.50 2.27
C ASN A 851 14.27 -3.16 1.52
N THR A 852 15.16 -2.19 1.77
CA THR A 852 15.11 -0.84 1.20
C THR A 852 16.08 -0.75 0.02
N ALA A 853 15.75 -0.02 -1.03
CA ALA A 853 16.63 0.13 -2.19
C ALA A 853 17.82 1.07 -1.90
N THR A 854 19.04 0.74 -2.35
CA THR A 854 20.28 1.51 -2.11
C THR A 854 20.17 3.00 -2.49
N SER A 855 19.39 3.34 -3.53
CA SER A 855 19.22 4.72 -4.01
C SER A 855 18.48 5.64 -3.02
N THR A 856 17.67 5.10 -2.11
CA THR A 856 16.96 5.91 -1.11
C THR A 856 17.86 6.42 0.02
N LEU A 857 19.05 5.84 0.20
CA LEU A 857 20.02 6.26 1.22
C LEU A 857 20.97 7.36 0.78
N GLN A 858 21.14 7.58 -0.53
CA GLN A 858 22.06 8.58 -1.08
C GLN A 858 21.42 9.96 -1.26
N LEU A 859 20.09 10.08 -1.18
CA LEU A 859 19.41 11.36 -1.22
C LEU A 859 19.46 12.04 0.18
N PRO A 860 19.81 13.33 0.28
CA PRO A 860 19.95 13.99 1.57
C PRO A 860 18.67 13.88 2.42
N PRO A 861 18.78 13.64 3.74
CA PRO A 861 17.67 13.30 4.65
C PRO A 861 16.67 14.44 4.91
N ALA A 862 16.73 15.55 4.16
CA ALA A 862 16.01 16.78 4.46
C ALA A 862 14.56 16.83 3.93
N ASN A 863 14.25 16.25 2.76
CA ASN A 863 12.92 16.43 2.14
C ASN A 863 12.20 15.17 1.66
N ASN A 864 12.88 14.03 1.50
CA ASN A 864 12.27 12.77 1.02
C ASN A 864 12.10 11.73 2.13
N ARG A 865 11.82 12.19 3.35
CA ARG A 865 11.15 11.36 4.36
C ARG A 865 9.69 11.12 3.91
N GLN A 866 9.50 10.47 2.77
CA GLN A 866 8.26 9.72 2.56
C GLN A 866 8.34 8.52 3.50
N VAL A 867 8.11 8.81 4.79
CA VAL A 867 7.58 7.84 5.73
C VAL A 867 6.42 7.21 5.00
N VAL A 868 6.50 5.91 4.74
CA VAL A 868 5.41 5.11 4.17
C VAL A 868 4.13 5.57 4.85
N HIS A 869 3.30 6.31 4.12
CA HIS A 869 2.09 6.88 4.69
C HIS A 869 1.11 5.72 4.79
N ASN A 870 1.07 5.08 5.95
CA ASN A 870 0.01 4.15 6.30
C ASN A 870 -1.01 4.89 7.19
N PRO A 871 -1.88 5.75 6.62
CA PRO A 871 -2.80 6.60 7.38
C PRO A 871 -3.88 5.82 8.13
N PHE A 872 -3.92 4.48 7.99
CA PHE A 872 -4.71 3.58 8.82
C PHE A 872 -3.95 3.06 10.06
N GLU A 873 -2.82 3.66 10.43
CA GLU A 873 -2.21 3.53 11.76
C GLU A 873 -2.75 4.49 12.87
N PRO A 874 -3.93 5.15 12.82
CA PRO A 874 -4.17 6.31 13.67
C PRO A 874 -4.43 5.98 15.15
N LEU A 875 -4.45 4.70 15.56
CA LEU A 875 -4.87 4.32 16.92
C LEU A 875 -4.04 3.22 17.64
N ASN A 876 -2.94 2.68 17.08
CA ASN A 876 -2.47 1.35 17.54
C ASN A 876 -1.38 1.23 18.62
N PRO A 877 -0.44 2.16 18.87
CA PRO A 877 -0.61 3.16 19.94
C PRO A 877 0.26 4.43 19.73
N ILE A 878 -0.19 5.57 20.23
CA ILE A 878 0.54 6.86 20.16
C ILE A 878 1.98 6.72 20.69
N VAL A 879 2.26 5.80 21.63
CA VAL A 879 3.61 5.53 22.17
C VAL A 879 4.52 4.80 21.17
N GLY A 880 4.00 3.85 20.38
CA GLY A 880 4.77 3.17 19.34
C GLY A 880 5.14 4.13 18.21
N ILE A 881 4.18 4.97 17.81
CA ILE A 881 4.39 5.99 16.78
C ILE A 881 5.25 7.14 17.30
N MET A 882 5.08 7.65 18.52
CA MET A 882 5.94 8.73 19.04
C MET A 882 7.39 8.27 19.22
N ASN A 883 7.62 7.01 19.58
CA ASN A 883 8.98 6.46 19.66
C ASN A 883 9.59 6.20 18.26
N SER A 884 8.79 5.84 17.26
CA SER A 884 9.26 5.47 15.92
C SER A 884 9.22 6.59 14.87
N ALA A 885 8.33 7.57 15.03
CA ALA A 885 8.18 8.74 14.16
C ALA A 885 9.09 9.91 14.57
N CYS A 886 9.47 10.01 15.85
CA CYS A 886 10.45 11.01 16.29
C CYS A 886 11.89 10.54 16.08
N ASN A 887 12.17 9.25 16.21
CA ASN A 887 13.49 8.64 15.96
C ASN A 887 13.31 7.39 15.10
N GLY A 888 13.84 7.37 13.88
CA GLY A 888 13.82 6.22 12.97
C GLY A 888 14.63 5.04 13.53
N SER A 889 14.08 4.38 14.55
CA SER A 889 14.75 3.43 15.45
C SER A 889 15.41 2.25 14.70
N ALA A 890 14.89 1.90 13.52
CA ALA A 890 15.44 0.86 12.64
C ALA A 890 16.74 1.28 11.95
N MET A 891 16.77 2.46 11.31
CA MET A 891 18.02 3.00 10.75
C MET A 891 18.98 3.41 11.85
N GLU A 892 18.47 3.82 13.01
CA GLU A 892 19.30 4.17 14.17
C GLU A 892 20.02 2.93 14.74
N ALA A 893 19.33 1.81 14.98
CA ALA A 893 19.98 0.60 15.50
C ALA A 893 21.02 0.03 14.52
N ASP A 894 20.68 -0.03 13.24
CA ASP A 894 21.57 -0.55 12.20
C ASP A 894 22.72 0.43 11.89
N SER A 895 22.49 1.75 11.92
CA SER A 895 23.55 2.76 11.79
C SER A 895 24.46 2.82 13.04
N VAL A 896 23.92 2.53 14.23
CA VAL A 896 24.71 2.38 15.46
C VAL A 896 25.60 1.15 15.35
N LEU A 897 25.11 0.02 14.86
CA LEU A 897 25.98 -1.13 14.55
C LEU A 897 27.04 -0.76 13.50
N ARG A 898 26.62 -0.19 12.37
CA ARG A 898 27.54 0.20 11.30
C ARG A 898 28.63 1.15 11.79
N SER A 899 28.28 2.18 12.57
CA SER A 899 29.23 3.16 13.10
C SER A 899 30.15 2.58 14.18
N ARG A 900 29.63 1.74 15.10
CA ARG A 900 30.43 1.11 16.15
C ARG A 900 31.43 0.10 15.60
N PHE A 901 31.08 -0.62 14.55
CA PHE A 901 31.91 -1.71 14.00
C PHE A 901 32.70 -1.32 12.73
N ALA A 902 32.71 -0.04 12.36
CA ALA A 902 33.48 0.47 11.22
C ALA A 902 34.97 0.74 11.50
N GLY A 903 35.47 0.68 12.75
CA GLY A 903 36.87 1.05 12.98
C GLY A 903 37.53 0.83 14.34
N ASN A 904 36.87 0.30 15.38
CA ASN A 904 37.53 0.04 16.67
C ASN A 904 37.06 -1.27 17.32
N PRO A 905 37.93 -1.97 18.08
CA PRO A 905 37.51 -3.10 18.90
C PRO A 905 36.55 -2.63 20.00
N VAL A 906 35.36 -3.24 20.08
CA VAL A 906 34.30 -2.85 21.03
C VAL A 906 34.56 -3.45 22.42
N PHE A 907 35.21 -4.62 22.48
CA PHE A 907 35.72 -5.26 23.69
C PHE A 907 37.16 -5.72 23.46
N ALA A 908 37.97 -5.78 24.52
CA ALA A 908 39.42 -6.05 24.48
C ALA A 908 39.77 -7.24 23.54
N GLY A 909 40.22 -6.91 22.32
CA GLY A 909 40.69 -7.89 21.34
C GLY A 909 39.62 -8.56 20.46
N LEU A 910 38.31 -8.25 20.59
CA LEU A 910 37.25 -8.73 19.69
C LEU A 910 37.01 -7.73 18.56
N TYR A 911 37.42 -8.09 17.35
CA TYR A 911 37.15 -7.34 16.13
C TYR A 911 35.85 -7.85 15.50
N GLY A 912 34.99 -6.91 15.08
CA GLY A 912 33.81 -7.22 14.30
C GLY A 912 33.78 -6.42 13.01
N GLY A 913 33.15 -6.98 11.99
CA GLY A 913 32.86 -6.30 10.74
C GLY A 913 31.36 -6.19 10.52
N TYR A 914 30.95 -5.21 9.72
CA TYR A 914 29.55 -5.00 9.36
C TYR A 914 29.40 -5.03 7.85
N PHE A 915 28.46 -5.84 7.37
CA PHE A 915 28.07 -5.95 5.97
C PHE A 915 26.59 -5.69 5.82
N SER A 916 26.21 -5.17 4.66
CA SER A 916 24.82 -4.92 4.32
C SER A 916 24.50 -5.45 2.92
N VAL A 917 23.39 -6.16 2.81
CA VAL A 917 22.85 -6.68 1.54
C VAL A 917 21.59 -5.90 1.22
N TRP A 918 21.56 -5.31 0.03
CA TRP A 918 20.47 -4.45 -0.43
C TRP A 918 19.84 -5.04 -1.69
N PRO A 919 18.52 -4.92 -1.89
CA PRO A 919 17.91 -5.16 -3.18
C PRO A 919 18.54 -4.23 -4.22
N ASN A 920 18.80 -4.78 -5.39
CA ASN A 920 19.34 -4.00 -6.48
C ASN A 920 18.30 -2.98 -7.00
N THR A 921 18.73 -1.79 -7.37
CA THR A 921 17.90 -0.78 -8.06
C THR A 921 18.24 -0.66 -9.54
N PHE A 922 19.25 -1.38 -10.02
CA PHE A 922 19.61 -1.33 -11.43
C PHE A 922 18.46 -1.84 -12.27
N CYS A 923 18.18 -1.09 -13.32
CA CYS A 923 17.11 -1.43 -14.19
C CYS A 923 17.45 -2.65 -15.02
N ILE A 924 16.49 -3.57 -15.06
CA ILE A 924 16.61 -4.83 -15.77
C ILE A 924 15.96 -4.61 -17.12
N ASN A 925 16.75 -4.74 -18.19
CA ASN A 925 16.21 -4.80 -19.55
C ASN A 925 15.57 -6.18 -19.72
N ALA A 926 14.25 -6.27 -19.63
CA ALA A 926 13.52 -7.53 -19.80
C ALA A 926 13.33 -7.92 -21.27
N GLY A 927 14.32 -7.64 -22.13
CA GLY A 927 14.21 -7.88 -23.57
C GLY A 927 13.15 -7.03 -24.30
N THR A 928 12.64 -5.98 -23.66
CA THR A 928 11.75 -4.98 -24.24
C THR A 928 12.38 -3.59 -24.10
N ASP A 929 12.04 -2.65 -24.97
CA ASP A 929 12.63 -1.29 -25.04
C ASP A 929 12.44 -0.44 -23.75
N SER A 930 11.81 -0.97 -22.71
CA SER A 930 11.61 -0.31 -21.41
C SER A 930 12.40 -1.03 -20.31
N ALA A 931 13.49 -0.42 -19.87
CA ALA A 931 14.17 -0.79 -18.64
C ALA A 931 13.24 -0.53 -17.44
N TYR A 932 13.19 -1.41 -16.45
CA TYR A 932 12.39 -1.19 -15.23
C TYR A 932 13.18 -1.56 -13.96
N CYS A 933 12.83 -0.93 -12.84
CA CYS A 933 13.43 -1.22 -11.55
C CYS A 933 12.86 -2.55 -11.02
N PRO A 934 13.70 -3.49 -10.53
CA PRO A 934 13.20 -4.75 -10.00
C PRO A 934 12.40 -4.59 -8.70
N LEU A 935 12.44 -3.41 -8.07
CA LEU A 935 11.77 -3.14 -6.80
C LEU A 935 10.41 -2.46 -7.02
N ALA A 936 9.31 -3.21 -6.88
CA ALA A 936 7.98 -2.65 -6.60
C ALA A 936 7.82 -2.37 -5.08
N PRO A 937 6.90 -1.49 -4.63
CA PRO A 937 6.70 -1.18 -3.21
C PRO A 937 6.31 -2.38 -2.34
N LEU A 938 6.09 -2.09 -1.05
CA LEU A 938 5.88 -3.05 0.04
C LEU A 938 4.64 -3.94 -0.15
N GLY A 939 4.81 -5.08 -0.82
CA GLY A 939 3.72 -6.03 -0.99
C GLY A 939 3.41 -6.83 0.28
N TRP A 940 2.14 -6.81 0.73
CA TRP A 940 1.53 -7.95 1.44
C TRP A 940 1.36 -9.15 0.50
N GLN A 941 1.46 -8.94 -0.80
CA GLN A 941 1.42 -9.93 -1.87
C GLN A 941 2.50 -9.59 -2.91
N ILE A 942 3.18 -10.60 -3.43
CA ILE A 942 4.18 -10.46 -4.49
C ILE A 942 3.69 -11.19 -5.74
N SER A 943 3.62 -10.49 -6.87
CA SER A 943 3.29 -11.13 -8.15
C SER A 943 4.47 -11.90 -8.70
N LEU A 944 4.22 -12.92 -9.53
CA LEU A 944 5.27 -13.71 -10.17
C LEU A 944 6.26 -12.85 -10.98
N PRO A 945 5.83 -11.84 -11.77
CA PRO A 945 6.76 -10.92 -12.42
C PRO A 945 7.63 -10.19 -11.41
N SER A 946 7.07 -9.62 -10.34
CA SER A 946 7.85 -8.93 -9.30
C SER A 946 8.83 -9.86 -8.58
N LEU A 947 8.46 -11.12 -8.37
CA LEU A 947 9.32 -12.14 -7.76
C LEU A 947 10.52 -12.48 -8.67
N LYS A 948 10.28 -12.74 -9.96
CA LYS A 948 11.35 -12.98 -10.94
C LYS A 948 12.28 -11.79 -11.11
N ARG A 949 11.74 -10.57 -11.01
CA ARG A 949 12.52 -9.33 -11.04
C ARG A 949 13.43 -9.21 -9.82
N LEU A 950 12.92 -9.55 -8.64
CA LEU A 950 13.70 -9.58 -7.41
C LEU A 950 14.84 -10.59 -7.50
N GLU A 951 14.56 -11.79 -8.01
CA GLU A 951 15.55 -12.85 -8.25
C GLU A 951 16.63 -12.40 -9.25
N ALA A 952 16.24 -11.79 -10.38
CA ALA A 952 17.17 -11.30 -11.39
C ALA A 952 18.13 -10.22 -10.85
N GLY A 953 17.76 -9.54 -9.76
CA GLY A 953 18.64 -8.62 -9.02
C GLY A 953 19.90 -9.28 -8.44
N PHE A 954 19.91 -10.61 -8.30
CA PHE A 954 21.04 -11.41 -7.83
C PHE A 954 21.90 -11.99 -8.97
N ALA A 955 21.65 -11.63 -10.23
CA ALA A 955 22.50 -12.07 -11.34
C ALA A 955 23.96 -11.59 -11.16
N TYR A 956 24.92 -12.49 -11.38
CA TYR A 956 26.35 -12.29 -11.06
C TYR A 956 26.96 -11.01 -11.67
N ASP A 957 26.60 -10.68 -12.92
CA ASP A 957 27.11 -9.48 -13.60
C ASP A 957 26.61 -8.19 -12.94
N LYS A 958 25.40 -8.21 -12.37
CA LYS A 958 24.78 -7.07 -11.68
C LYS A 958 25.27 -6.89 -10.24
N LEU A 959 25.79 -7.95 -9.62
CA LEU A 959 26.39 -7.88 -8.29
C LEU A 959 27.81 -7.30 -8.31
N ARG A 960 28.56 -7.44 -9.42
CA ARG A 960 29.87 -6.78 -9.58
C ARG A 960 29.78 -5.25 -9.53
N GLU A 961 28.64 -4.70 -9.97
CA GLU A 961 28.34 -3.27 -9.93
C GLU A 961 28.05 -2.77 -8.50
N ASN A 962 27.84 -3.67 -7.53
CA ASN A 962 27.69 -3.36 -6.09
C ASN A 962 28.78 -4.04 -5.23
N PRO A 963 30.03 -3.54 -5.24
CA PRO A 963 31.18 -4.17 -4.58
C PRO A 963 31.14 -4.14 -3.04
N GLU A 964 30.09 -3.60 -2.41
CA GLU A 964 30.02 -3.42 -0.95
C GLU A 964 29.30 -4.55 -0.18
N GLY A 965 28.48 -5.38 -0.84
CA GLY A 965 27.61 -6.36 -0.17
C GLY A 965 28.12 -7.81 -0.14
N ILE A 966 27.46 -8.68 -0.92
CA ILE A 966 27.63 -10.14 -0.87
C ILE A 966 29.06 -10.60 -1.13
N LEU A 967 29.74 -10.07 -2.15
CA LEU A 967 31.12 -10.47 -2.48
C LEU A 967 32.11 -10.22 -1.32
N ARG A 968 31.90 -9.17 -0.51
CA ARG A 968 32.73 -8.91 0.67
C ARG A 968 32.48 -9.94 1.76
N ILE A 969 31.21 -10.32 1.97
CA ILE A 969 30.83 -11.39 2.91
C ILE A 969 31.49 -12.70 2.51
N LEU A 970 31.40 -13.09 1.24
CA LEU A 970 31.99 -14.32 0.71
C LEU A 970 33.52 -14.36 0.81
N ASN A 971 34.19 -13.19 0.80
CA ASN A 971 35.65 -13.10 0.95
C ASN A 971 36.12 -13.23 2.42
N VAL A 972 35.24 -13.04 3.40
CA VAL A 972 35.55 -13.27 4.82
C VAL A 972 35.61 -14.76 5.14
N VAL A 973 34.81 -15.58 4.45
CA VAL A 973 34.81 -17.03 4.65
C VAL A 973 36.14 -17.61 4.14
N PRO A 974 36.91 -18.33 4.98
CA PRO A 974 38.20 -18.90 4.62
C PRO A 974 38.15 -19.64 3.28
N ARG A 975 39.20 -19.47 2.47
CA ARG A 975 39.42 -20.22 1.23
C ARG A 975 40.13 -21.52 1.50
#